data_AF-A0A836F2A9-F1
#
_entry.id   AF-A0A836F2A9-F1
#
_cell.length_a   1.000
_cell.length_b   1.000
_cell.length_c   1.000
_cell.angle_alpha   90.00
_cell.angle_beta   90.00
_cell.angle_gamma   90.00
#
_symmetry.space_group_name_H-M   'P 1'
#
loop_
_entity.id
_entity.type
_entity.pdbx_description
1 polymer ?
#
loop_
_entity_poly.entity_id
_entity_poly.type
_entity_poly.pdbx_seq_one_letter_code
_entity_poly.pdbx_strand_id
1 'polypeptide(L)'
;MLHCRACRLVSNLSECSWHAKELCDAGIMKTLVALLMSKTDVQTYCMAIRAVRNIWNVYKNIRDTMIELEIVKLVAQLFVMAEERSNVDPKYGKLVDACLKAMCIFLDTLDPRCGNQIHVDKDMWGYKCLMRCCNARNNKMAVKCLYTLCQIAECRLCLGVSGTVKELIALIIATDTNSNFICKEILLSLCLFCRESVNRDRIRLNNGLQVILALLNKSEYECYHPKLLEALTLFIHDEIGLDILTRHGILEVLVTKLTNFVAKNSERSSTSRKRSSDYLIDDYDKRPSKYPISRYSMDLYRDDWSPRSATSASSSSPPSTPPLPPYFDFNAEIDDLKDDVYSPVYSDKECDNDEEEEAASPRSYKSPTTVEADSDSSSLNAETFSETSACEYYTLLLLSKLSFSSKPIDKLAESMTIKSLMDYIKYTKKQNVLKDTALKILIKIIGNAEYFIPLVKQGFVFEIQTLPEAEECMRHLRIVADTGGATGQLSFLLLRGEEDYKLLTAVSIPFLIKRHCTLRCLLKKHNGMQLIFRLLADSSHKLHKRAIWSICQLAKAFYSDDSDSITDTTTNTIEIYRNMKPSIKLSSIVILELDDGTTVKACRQTLCHYSPVFSAMLEGHFRESNKRLIRLRNMSRNALKTLILATNDDRFKNRSIESLLEAVLLADYFLMPNFLIELLTETSINKLNHETFYRAWCWARKHSCHEFRSFCVKKFLTTKMSWSETMRTFHDFYTTNAFNEFLCEIRDIITDELYRW
;
A
#
# COMPACT_ATOMS: atom_id res chain seq x y z
N MET A 1 -13.39 24.85 62.18
CA MET A 1 -13.87 23.46 62.37
C MET A 1 -15.28 23.21 61.81
N LEU A 2 -16.31 23.95 62.25
CA LEU A 2 -17.72 23.72 61.86
C LEU A 2 -17.95 23.63 60.34
N HIS A 3 -17.45 24.58 59.54
CA HIS A 3 -17.62 24.55 58.06
C HIS A 3 -17.06 23.27 57.41
N CYS A 4 -15.95 22.72 57.91
CA CYS A 4 -15.39 21.44 57.43
C CYS A 4 -16.34 20.25 57.74
N ARG A 5 -16.93 20.21 58.94
CA ARG A 5 -17.94 19.20 59.32
C ARG A 5 -19.20 19.33 58.45
N ALA A 6 -19.70 20.55 58.26
CA ALA A 6 -20.87 20.84 57.43
C ALA A 6 -20.66 20.46 55.95
N CYS A 7 -19.53 20.83 55.34
CA CYS A 7 -19.22 20.46 53.96
C CYS A 7 -19.07 18.94 53.77
N ARG A 8 -18.57 18.23 54.78
CA ARG A 8 -18.50 16.77 54.77
C ARG A 8 -19.90 16.15 54.79
N LEU A 9 -20.81 16.66 55.63
CA LEU A 9 -22.21 16.23 55.66
C LEU A 9 -22.89 16.47 54.31
N VAL A 10 -22.83 17.70 53.78
CA VAL A 10 -23.36 18.07 52.45
C VAL A 10 -22.78 17.16 51.37
N SER A 11 -21.48 16.90 51.39
CA SER A 11 -20.82 16.04 50.40
C SER A 11 -21.30 14.59 50.46
N ASN A 12 -21.52 14.03 51.65
CA ASN A 12 -21.98 12.66 51.81
C ASN A 12 -23.47 12.53 51.43
N LEU A 13 -24.32 13.47 51.86
CA LEU A 13 -25.74 13.51 51.47
C LEU A 13 -25.89 13.61 49.94
N SER A 14 -25.06 14.42 49.29
CA SER A 14 -25.05 14.62 47.82
C SER A 14 -24.57 13.42 47.01
N GLU A 15 -24.28 12.28 47.64
CA GLU A 15 -24.08 10.99 46.94
C GLU A 15 -25.43 10.33 46.58
N CYS A 16 -26.55 10.82 47.14
CA CYS A 16 -27.92 10.54 46.71
C CYS A 16 -28.49 11.69 45.86
N SER A 17 -29.17 11.38 44.77
CA SER A 17 -29.74 12.37 43.84
C SER A 17 -30.89 13.19 44.42
N TRP A 18 -31.72 12.59 45.29
CA TRP A 18 -32.80 13.32 45.97
C TRP A 18 -32.22 14.37 46.92
N HIS A 19 -31.33 13.98 47.84
CA HIS A 19 -30.64 14.92 48.73
C HIS A 19 -29.87 16.00 47.95
N ALA A 20 -29.17 15.65 46.87
CA ALA A 20 -28.46 16.61 46.03
C ALA A 20 -29.40 17.65 45.41
N LYS A 21 -30.60 17.26 44.97
CA LYS A 21 -31.65 18.18 44.52
C LYS A 21 -32.12 19.09 45.66
N GLU A 22 -32.61 18.53 46.77
CA GLU A 22 -33.18 19.33 47.87
C GLU A 22 -32.16 20.31 48.46
N LEU A 23 -30.88 19.95 48.53
CA LEU A 23 -29.80 20.86 48.91
C LEU A 23 -29.58 21.99 47.88
N CYS A 24 -29.69 21.71 46.58
CA CYS A 24 -29.62 22.73 45.53
C CYS A 24 -30.81 23.68 45.56
N ASP A 25 -32.02 23.16 45.75
CA ASP A 25 -33.26 23.94 45.86
C ASP A 25 -33.26 24.82 47.13
N ALA A 26 -32.68 24.32 48.23
CA ALA A 26 -32.36 25.10 49.44
C ALA A 26 -31.19 26.11 49.25
N GLY A 27 -30.64 26.24 48.04
CA GLY A 27 -29.68 27.27 47.68
C GLY A 27 -28.22 26.99 48.06
N ILE A 28 -27.84 25.75 48.42
CA ILE A 28 -26.51 25.40 48.95
C ILE A 28 -25.35 25.88 48.07
N MET A 29 -25.56 25.98 46.75
CA MET A 29 -24.53 26.38 45.80
C MET A 29 -24.02 27.80 46.02
N LYS A 30 -24.89 28.74 46.45
CA LYS A 30 -24.48 30.12 46.79
C LYS A 30 -23.60 30.14 48.05
N THR A 31 -23.95 29.31 49.04
CA THR A 31 -23.18 29.13 50.28
C THR A 31 -21.82 28.47 50.02
N LEU A 32 -21.77 27.48 49.13
CA LEU A 32 -20.52 26.82 48.71
C LEU A 32 -19.61 27.78 47.93
N VAL A 33 -20.16 28.60 47.02
CA VAL A 33 -19.43 29.69 46.34
C VAL A 33 -18.80 30.65 47.34
N ALA A 34 -19.61 31.19 48.28
CA ALA A 34 -19.12 32.11 49.30
C ALA A 34 -18.01 31.48 50.17
N LEU A 35 -18.13 30.19 50.50
CA LEU A 35 -17.11 29.47 51.26
C LEU A 35 -15.81 29.27 50.46
N LEU A 36 -15.89 28.90 49.18
CA LEU A 36 -14.72 28.74 48.29
C LEU A 36 -13.97 30.06 48.06
N MET A 37 -14.67 31.20 48.08
CA MET A 37 -14.06 32.54 48.01
C MET A 37 -13.50 33.02 49.36
N SER A 38 -13.98 32.48 50.48
CA SER A 38 -13.54 32.87 51.82
C SER A 38 -12.18 32.26 52.18
N LYS A 39 -11.37 32.98 52.98
CA LYS A 39 -10.05 32.50 53.41
C LYS A 39 -10.18 31.41 54.50
N THR A 40 -10.32 30.15 54.09
CA THR A 40 -10.44 29.00 55.02
C THR A 40 -9.14 28.18 55.15
N ASP A 41 -9.18 27.18 56.02
CA ASP A 41 -8.15 26.14 56.09
C ASP A 41 -8.25 25.13 54.91
N VAL A 42 -7.16 24.39 54.70
CA VAL A 42 -7.01 23.42 53.61
C VAL A 42 -8.00 22.26 53.70
N GLN A 43 -8.40 21.83 54.90
CA GLN A 43 -9.36 20.74 55.07
C GLN A 43 -10.79 21.19 54.71
N THR A 44 -11.17 22.43 55.09
CA THR A 44 -12.45 23.04 54.70
C THR A 44 -12.57 23.16 53.18
N TYR A 45 -11.55 23.68 52.47
CA TYR A 45 -11.58 23.71 51.00
C TYR A 45 -11.73 22.30 50.40
N CYS A 46 -10.96 21.31 50.86
CA CYS A 46 -11.06 19.93 50.36
C CYS A 46 -12.47 19.33 50.54
N MET A 47 -13.16 19.62 51.64
CA MET A 47 -14.54 19.16 51.85
C MET A 47 -15.56 19.93 51.00
N ALA A 48 -15.39 21.26 50.84
CA ALA A 48 -16.24 22.06 49.97
C ALA A 48 -16.14 21.63 48.49
N ILE A 49 -14.91 21.39 48.01
CA ILE A 49 -14.64 20.88 46.66
C ILE A 49 -15.21 19.46 46.47
N ARG A 50 -15.12 18.58 47.49
CA ARG A 50 -15.77 17.26 47.45
C ARG A 50 -17.29 17.39 47.32
N ALA A 51 -17.92 18.28 48.08
CA ALA A 51 -19.36 18.53 48.01
C ALA A 51 -19.79 19.02 46.62
N VAL A 52 -19.14 20.07 46.12
CA VAL A 52 -19.37 20.63 44.77
C VAL A 52 -19.24 19.56 43.68
N ARG A 53 -18.18 18.74 43.73
CA ARG A 53 -17.96 17.65 42.77
C ARG A 53 -19.05 16.58 42.86
N ASN A 54 -19.44 16.17 44.07
CA ASN A 54 -20.47 15.15 44.26
C ASN A 54 -21.83 15.64 43.72
N ILE A 55 -22.22 16.88 44.04
CA ILE A 55 -23.44 17.52 43.51
C ILE A 55 -23.40 17.53 41.97
N TRP A 56 -22.33 18.02 41.35
CA TRP A 56 -22.18 18.06 39.88
C TRP A 56 -22.29 16.68 39.24
N ASN A 57 -21.70 15.65 39.87
CA ASN A 57 -21.69 14.29 39.33
C ASN A 57 -23.09 13.68 39.36
N VAL A 58 -23.80 13.82 40.49
CA VAL A 58 -25.06 13.12 40.77
C VAL A 58 -26.28 13.88 40.25
N TYR A 59 -26.36 15.20 40.45
CA TYR A 59 -27.47 16.04 40.00
C TYR A 59 -27.09 16.81 38.74
N LYS A 60 -27.56 16.34 37.57
CA LYS A 60 -27.14 16.88 36.27
C LYS A 60 -27.75 18.26 35.96
N ASN A 61 -28.93 18.56 36.50
CA ASN A 61 -29.71 19.74 36.10
C ASN A 61 -29.11 21.07 36.62
N ILE A 62 -28.38 21.05 37.75
CA ILE A 62 -27.76 22.26 38.31
C ILE A 62 -26.48 22.70 37.56
N ARG A 63 -26.00 21.91 36.59
CA ARG A 63 -24.69 22.13 35.94
C ARG A 63 -24.57 23.49 35.25
N ASP A 64 -25.61 23.94 34.55
CA ASP A 64 -25.62 25.27 33.93
C ASP A 64 -25.52 26.38 35.00
N THR A 65 -26.32 26.31 36.07
CA THR A 65 -26.22 27.24 37.21
C THR A 65 -24.84 27.19 37.89
N MET A 66 -24.19 26.02 37.94
CA MET A 66 -22.82 25.91 38.48
C MET A 66 -21.76 26.53 37.55
N ILE A 67 -21.98 26.52 36.24
CA ILE A 67 -21.14 27.23 35.26
C ILE A 67 -21.38 28.74 35.38
N GLU A 68 -22.63 29.20 35.47
CA GLU A 68 -23.00 30.61 35.65
C GLU A 68 -22.44 31.21 36.95
N LEU A 69 -22.41 30.43 38.03
CA LEU A 69 -21.80 30.80 39.32
C LEU A 69 -20.25 30.72 39.32
N GLU A 70 -19.62 30.54 38.15
CA GLU A 70 -18.16 30.41 37.95
C GLU A 70 -17.48 29.35 38.85
N ILE A 71 -18.19 28.31 39.27
CA ILE A 71 -17.67 27.35 40.27
C ILE A 71 -16.46 26.58 39.75
N VAL A 72 -16.41 26.28 38.44
CA VAL A 72 -15.26 25.60 37.82
C VAL A 72 -14.02 26.49 37.88
N LYS A 73 -14.19 27.81 37.66
CA LYS A 73 -13.13 28.83 37.75
C LYS A 73 -12.63 29.00 39.20
N LEU A 74 -13.52 29.02 40.18
CA LEU A 74 -13.15 29.07 41.61
C LEU A 74 -12.31 27.85 42.02
N VAL A 75 -12.70 26.64 41.59
CA VAL A 75 -11.91 25.43 41.85
C VAL A 75 -10.56 25.47 41.12
N ALA A 76 -10.50 26.03 39.91
CA ALA A 76 -9.25 26.21 39.17
C ALA A 76 -8.32 27.27 39.79
N GLN A 77 -8.86 28.35 40.35
CA GLN A 77 -8.08 29.34 41.12
C GLN A 77 -7.51 28.73 42.41
N LEU A 78 -8.30 27.93 43.13
CA LEU A 78 -7.82 27.17 44.30
C LEU A 78 -6.78 26.11 43.91
N PHE A 79 -6.88 25.52 42.71
CA PHE A 79 -5.86 24.61 42.16
C PHE A 79 -4.52 25.33 41.92
N VAL A 80 -4.51 26.50 41.25
CA VAL A 80 -3.29 27.31 41.03
C VAL A 80 -2.64 27.66 42.37
N MET A 81 -3.41 28.22 43.31
CA MET A 81 -2.93 28.57 44.66
C MET A 81 -2.39 27.36 45.43
N ALA A 82 -2.98 26.18 45.26
CA ALA A 82 -2.50 24.95 45.88
C ALA A 82 -1.25 24.39 45.21
N GLU A 83 -1.11 24.47 43.88
CA GLU A 83 0.06 24.01 43.12
C GLU A 83 1.31 24.77 43.56
N GLU A 84 1.26 26.11 43.49
CA GLU A 84 2.35 27.00 43.89
C GLU A 84 2.83 26.74 45.33
N ARG A 85 1.89 26.58 46.27
CA ARG A 85 2.18 26.33 47.68
C ARG A 85 2.59 24.89 47.98
N SER A 86 2.24 23.92 47.13
CA SER A 86 2.58 22.51 47.31
C SER A 86 4.08 22.20 47.21
N ASN A 87 4.87 23.17 46.74
CA ASN A 87 6.33 23.13 46.69
C ASN A 87 6.98 23.59 48.01
N VAL A 88 6.23 24.27 48.88
CA VAL A 88 6.69 24.78 50.19
C VAL A 88 6.08 23.97 51.35
N ASP A 89 4.84 23.53 51.21
CA ASP A 89 4.10 22.80 52.25
C ASP A 89 3.30 21.63 51.65
N PRO A 90 3.61 20.37 52.01
CA PRO A 90 3.00 19.20 51.41
C PRO A 90 1.49 19.07 51.69
N LYS A 91 0.93 19.78 52.68
CA LYS A 91 -0.52 19.70 52.98
C LYS A 91 -1.38 20.22 51.83
N TYR A 92 -0.87 21.15 51.02
CA TYR A 92 -1.55 21.63 49.82
C TYR A 92 -1.61 20.58 48.70
N GLY A 93 -0.77 19.54 48.72
CA GLY A 93 -0.89 18.42 47.79
C GLY A 93 -2.23 17.71 47.86
N LYS A 94 -2.82 17.61 49.07
CA LYS A 94 -4.18 17.05 49.26
C LYS A 94 -5.28 17.93 48.63
N LEU A 95 -5.03 19.23 48.52
CA LEU A 95 -5.94 20.19 47.86
C LEU A 95 -5.77 20.18 46.34
N VAL A 96 -4.53 20.07 45.83
CA VAL A 96 -4.24 19.80 44.41
C VAL A 96 -5.00 18.56 43.93
N ASP A 97 -4.91 17.44 44.65
CA ASP A 97 -5.64 16.21 44.30
C ASP A 97 -7.16 16.35 44.44
N ALA A 98 -7.66 17.17 45.37
CA ALA A 98 -9.10 17.45 45.48
C ALA A 98 -9.61 18.26 44.28
N CYS A 99 -8.89 19.31 43.90
CA CYS A 99 -9.21 20.12 42.72
C CYS A 99 -9.13 19.30 41.44
N LEU A 100 -8.06 18.53 41.21
CA LEU A 100 -7.92 17.70 40.00
C LEU A 100 -9.06 16.67 39.88
N LYS A 101 -9.47 16.03 41.00
CA LYS A 101 -10.63 15.12 41.03
C LYS A 101 -11.95 15.83 40.75
N ALA A 102 -12.08 17.13 41.04
CA ALA A 102 -13.25 17.92 40.69
C ALA A 102 -13.21 18.38 39.22
N MET A 103 -12.09 18.95 38.78
CA MET A 103 -11.85 19.41 37.41
C MET A 103 -12.08 18.31 36.37
N CYS A 104 -11.58 17.09 36.61
CA CYS A 104 -11.81 15.97 35.70
C CYS A 104 -13.30 15.56 35.63
N ILE A 105 -14.06 15.64 36.73
CA ILE A 105 -15.50 15.37 36.78
C ILE A 105 -16.33 16.49 36.12
N PHE A 106 -15.85 17.74 36.18
CA PHE A 106 -16.41 18.84 35.40
C PHE A 106 -16.19 18.63 33.90
N LEU A 107 -14.98 18.21 33.52
CA LEU A 107 -14.56 18.00 32.13
C LEU A 107 -15.12 16.72 31.50
N ASP A 108 -15.61 15.74 32.27
CA ASP A 108 -16.30 14.55 31.76
C ASP A 108 -17.62 14.89 31.00
N THR A 109 -18.04 16.16 30.97
CA THR A 109 -19.11 16.68 30.08
C THR A 109 -18.65 17.09 28.68
N LEU A 110 -17.34 17.30 28.48
CA LEU A 110 -16.74 17.94 27.30
C LEU A 110 -17.26 19.35 26.98
N ASP A 111 -17.87 20.05 27.94
CA ASP A 111 -18.40 21.40 27.75
C ASP A 111 -17.24 22.45 27.66
N PRO A 112 -17.15 23.24 26.57
CA PRO A 112 -16.10 24.24 26.42
C PRO A 112 -16.18 25.37 27.46
N ARG A 113 -17.34 25.63 28.07
CA ARG A 113 -17.49 26.60 29.17
C ARG A 113 -16.69 26.15 30.40
N CYS A 114 -16.73 24.86 30.73
CA CYS A 114 -15.94 24.28 31.81
C CYS A 114 -14.44 24.39 31.54
N GLY A 115 -14.00 24.03 30.33
CA GLY A 115 -12.60 24.12 29.95
C GLY A 115 -12.07 25.56 29.94
N ASN A 116 -12.85 26.51 29.40
CA ASN A 116 -12.51 27.93 29.45
C ASN A 116 -12.38 28.44 30.89
N GLN A 117 -13.28 28.06 31.81
CA GLN A 117 -13.15 28.43 33.22
C GLN A 117 -11.89 27.86 33.89
N ILE A 118 -11.33 26.75 33.40
CA ILE A 118 -10.09 26.15 33.94
C ILE A 118 -8.83 26.91 33.55
N HIS A 119 -8.82 27.76 32.51
CA HIS A 119 -7.56 28.41 32.10
C HIS A 119 -7.01 29.36 33.17
N VAL A 120 -7.87 30.03 33.95
CA VAL A 120 -7.57 31.05 34.98
C VAL A 120 -6.75 32.25 34.45
N ASP A 121 -7.40 33.41 34.49
CA ASP A 121 -6.86 34.72 34.11
C ASP A 121 -6.30 34.81 32.67
N LYS A 122 -5.84 36.01 32.28
CA LYS A 122 -5.35 36.26 30.91
C LYS A 122 -4.09 35.46 30.56
N ASP A 123 -3.28 35.15 31.56
CA ASP A 123 -2.02 34.40 31.41
C ASP A 123 -2.21 32.88 31.40
N MET A 124 -3.44 32.37 31.52
CA MET A 124 -3.76 30.94 31.47
C MET A 124 -3.00 30.10 32.54
N TRP A 125 -3.00 30.57 33.78
CA TRP A 125 -2.23 29.96 34.88
C TRP A 125 -2.71 28.56 35.25
N GLY A 126 -4.02 28.27 35.18
CA GLY A 126 -4.57 26.94 35.45
C GLY A 126 -4.03 25.89 34.48
N TYR A 127 -3.85 26.23 33.20
CA TYR A 127 -3.21 25.35 32.21
C TYR A 127 -1.72 25.15 32.45
N LYS A 128 -0.99 26.19 32.88
CA LYS A 128 0.43 26.11 33.24
C LYS A 128 0.65 25.23 34.47
N CYS A 129 -0.12 25.46 35.54
CA CYS A 129 -0.11 24.62 36.75
C CYS A 129 -0.52 23.17 36.46
N LEU A 130 -1.46 22.94 35.56
CA LEU A 130 -1.85 21.59 35.12
C LEU A 130 -0.69 20.86 34.43
N MET A 131 0.03 21.54 33.52
CA MET A 131 1.19 20.96 32.85
C MET A 131 2.36 20.70 33.81
N ARG A 132 2.62 21.60 34.78
CA ARG A 132 3.56 21.33 35.88
C ARG A 132 3.18 20.10 36.69
N CYS A 133 1.90 19.90 36.98
CA CYS A 133 1.41 18.71 37.69
C CYS A 133 1.56 17.41 36.88
N CYS A 134 1.51 17.47 35.54
CA CYS A 134 1.91 16.36 34.68
C CYS A 134 3.42 16.08 34.81
N ASN A 135 4.26 17.11 34.67
CA ASN A 135 5.73 17.00 34.68
C ASN A 135 6.30 16.54 36.02
N ALA A 136 5.99 17.26 37.11
CA ALA A 136 6.71 17.15 38.38
C ALA A 136 6.29 15.96 39.27
N ARG A 137 5.13 15.33 38.97
CA ARG A 137 4.56 14.26 39.81
C ARG A 137 4.02 13.05 39.03
N ASN A 138 4.10 13.06 37.69
CA ASN A 138 3.43 12.09 36.80
C ASN A 138 1.97 11.84 37.24
N ASN A 139 1.25 12.90 37.63
CA ASN A 139 -0.05 12.75 38.29
C ASN A 139 -1.09 12.31 37.24
N LYS A 140 -1.50 11.04 37.32
CA LYS A 140 -2.49 10.42 36.42
C LYS A 140 -3.79 11.22 36.29
N MET A 141 -4.20 11.96 37.35
CA MET A 141 -5.38 12.82 37.30
C MET A 141 -5.12 14.12 36.52
N ALA A 142 -3.94 14.73 36.68
CA ALA A 142 -3.53 15.89 35.87
C ALA A 142 -3.44 15.51 34.38
N VAL A 143 -2.84 14.35 34.09
CA VAL A 143 -2.74 13.79 32.74
C VAL A 143 -4.12 13.49 32.13
N LYS A 144 -5.06 12.89 32.90
CA LYS A 144 -6.46 12.72 32.44
C LYS A 144 -7.09 14.09 32.13
N CYS A 145 -7.04 15.04 33.06
CA CYS A 145 -7.67 16.35 32.90
C CYS A 145 -7.11 17.12 31.70
N LEU A 146 -5.79 17.06 31.47
CA LEU A 146 -5.13 17.62 30.28
C LEU A 146 -5.64 16.95 29.00
N TYR A 147 -5.68 15.62 28.95
CA TYR A 147 -6.17 14.89 27.78
C TYR A 147 -7.65 15.18 27.48
N THR A 148 -8.51 15.32 28.49
CA THR A 148 -9.91 15.70 28.30
C THR A 148 -10.03 17.13 27.77
N LEU A 149 -9.24 18.10 28.28
CA LEU A 149 -9.16 19.45 27.68
C LEU A 149 -8.67 19.41 26.23
N CYS A 150 -7.72 18.53 25.89
CA CYS A 150 -7.24 18.36 24.51
C CYS A 150 -8.32 17.82 23.54
N GLN A 151 -9.41 17.24 24.02
CA GLN A 151 -10.52 16.82 23.14
C GLN A 151 -11.36 18.02 22.69
N ILE A 152 -11.50 19.05 23.54
CA ILE A 152 -12.25 20.29 23.30
C ILE A 152 -11.43 21.23 22.39
N ALA A 153 -12.04 21.77 21.32
CA ALA A 153 -11.31 22.50 20.28
C ALA A 153 -10.85 23.90 20.72
N GLU A 154 -11.74 24.60 21.41
CA GLU A 154 -11.52 25.90 22.05
C GLU A 154 -10.36 25.81 23.05
N CYS A 155 -10.33 24.72 23.82
CA CYS A 155 -9.31 24.48 24.83
C CYS A 155 -7.94 24.16 24.20
N ARG A 156 -7.86 23.40 23.11
CA ARG A 156 -6.59 23.16 22.39
C ARG A 156 -5.91 24.44 21.91
N LEU A 157 -6.68 25.42 21.45
CA LEU A 157 -6.14 26.72 21.02
C LEU A 157 -5.48 27.45 22.20
N CYS A 158 -6.19 27.55 23.32
CA CYS A 158 -5.69 28.22 24.52
C CYS A 158 -4.55 27.43 25.21
N LEU A 159 -4.62 26.11 25.31
CA LEU A 159 -3.52 25.24 25.78
C LEU A 159 -2.25 25.43 24.94
N GLY A 160 -2.40 25.60 23.62
CA GLY A 160 -1.29 25.97 22.75
C GLY A 160 -0.67 27.32 23.11
N VAL A 161 -1.51 28.33 23.41
CA VAL A 161 -1.09 29.69 23.80
C VAL A 161 -0.42 29.72 25.18
N SER A 162 -0.86 28.90 26.14
CA SER A 162 -0.20 28.78 27.45
C SER A 162 1.20 28.16 27.41
N GLY A 163 1.63 27.64 26.25
CA GLY A 163 2.94 27.00 26.05
C GLY A 163 2.93 25.47 26.20
N THR A 164 1.77 24.88 26.49
CA THR A 164 1.62 23.46 26.86
C THR A 164 2.14 22.50 25.78
N VAL A 165 2.08 22.87 24.49
CA VAL A 165 2.66 22.08 23.39
C VAL A 165 4.18 21.89 23.55
N LYS A 166 4.92 22.94 23.94
CA LYS A 166 6.37 22.88 24.15
C LYS A 166 6.71 22.01 25.35
N GLU A 167 6.00 22.21 26.46
CA GLU A 167 6.22 21.45 27.69
C GLU A 167 5.83 19.97 27.53
N LEU A 168 4.78 19.65 26.77
CA LEU A 168 4.38 18.28 26.45
C LEU A 168 5.44 17.55 25.61
N ILE A 169 6.00 18.22 24.60
CA ILE A 169 7.08 17.63 23.78
C ILE A 169 8.34 17.41 24.63
N ALA A 170 8.70 18.38 25.49
CA ALA A 170 9.81 18.23 26.43
C ALA A 170 9.60 17.09 27.44
N LEU A 171 8.37 16.93 27.96
CA LEU A 171 7.99 15.81 28.82
C LEU A 171 8.17 14.47 28.10
N ILE A 172 7.65 14.34 26.87
CA ILE A 172 7.77 13.12 26.07
C ILE A 172 9.24 12.73 25.86
N ILE A 173 10.07 13.69 25.45
CA ILE A 173 11.52 13.47 25.28
C ILE A 173 12.15 13.01 26.59
N ALA A 174 11.86 13.69 27.71
CA ALA A 174 12.40 13.33 29.02
C ALA A 174 11.95 11.94 29.50
N THR A 175 10.70 11.54 29.29
CA THR A 175 10.24 10.18 29.62
C THR A 175 10.90 9.12 28.75
N ASP A 176 11.07 9.40 27.45
CA ASP A 176 11.68 8.46 26.49
C ASP A 176 13.17 8.24 26.77
N THR A 177 13.92 9.31 27.11
CA THR A 177 15.33 9.20 27.52
C THR A 177 15.55 8.47 28.85
N ASN A 178 14.52 8.42 29.70
CA ASN A 178 14.56 7.68 30.97
C ASN A 178 14.02 6.25 30.85
N SER A 179 13.81 5.74 29.63
CA SER A 179 13.23 4.41 29.35
C SER A 179 11.88 4.15 30.03
N ASN A 180 11.10 5.21 30.31
CA ASN A 180 9.79 5.12 30.92
C ASN A 180 8.70 5.11 29.85
N PHE A 181 7.79 4.14 29.92
CA PHE A 181 6.68 4.03 28.98
C PHE A 181 5.78 5.27 28.99
N ILE A 182 5.60 5.90 27.83
CA ILE A 182 4.84 7.14 27.70
C ILE A 182 3.34 6.83 27.83
N CYS A 183 2.67 7.54 28.73
CA CYS A 183 1.24 7.36 28.98
C CYS A 183 0.39 7.68 27.74
N LYS A 184 -0.62 6.86 27.41
CA LYS A 184 -1.41 6.99 26.17
C LYS A 184 -2.10 8.35 26.04
N GLU A 185 -2.57 8.91 27.15
CA GLU A 185 -3.18 10.25 27.24
C GLU A 185 -2.21 11.37 26.79
N ILE A 186 -0.90 11.20 27.02
CA ILE A 186 0.16 12.14 26.60
C ILE A 186 0.38 12.02 25.08
N LEU A 187 0.52 10.78 24.56
CA LEU A 187 0.66 10.50 23.12
C LEU A 187 -0.54 11.03 22.32
N LEU A 188 -1.76 10.75 22.79
CA LEU A 188 -2.98 11.20 22.15
C LEU A 188 -3.18 12.72 22.27
N SER A 189 -2.73 13.36 23.35
CA SER A 189 -2.71 14.84 23.45
C SER A 189 -1.82 15.47 22.39
N LEU A 190 -0.62 14.93 22.15
CA LEU A 190 0.26 15.41 21.07
C LEU A 190 -0.40 15.24 19.68
N CYS A 191 -1.05 14.10 19.43
CA CYS A 191 -1.80 13.87 18.20
C CYS A 191 -2.96 14.87 18.03
N LEU A 192 -3.68 15.17 19.12
CA LEU A 192 -4.80 16.11 19.14
C LEU A 192 -4.34 17.56 18.85
N PHE A 193 -3.20 17.99 19.38
CA PHE A 193 -2.61 19.31 19.07
C PHE A 193 -2.22 19.49 17.59
N CYS A 194 -2.11 18.43 16.79
CA CYS A 194 -1.84 18.55 15.35
C CYS A 194 -3.04 19.11 14.55
N ARG A 195 -4.24 19.21 15.15
CA ARG A 195 -5.48 19.61 14.46
C ARG A 195 -5.51 21.10 14.09
N GLU A 196 -5.09 21.99 14.97
CA GLU A 196 -5.09 23.44 14.72
C GLU A 196 -3.80 23.91 14.04
N SER A 197 -3.90 24.80 13.05
CA SER A 197 -2.74 25.33 12.31
C SER A 197 -1.72 26.04 13.22
N VAL A 198 -2.19 26.83 14.19
CA VAL A 198 -1.36 27.53 15.18
C VAL A 198 -0.59 26.54 16.08
N ASN A 199 -1.16 25.37 16.34
CA ASN A 199 -0.52 24.33 17.14
C ASN A 199 0.43 23.46 16.30
N ARG A 200 0.13 23.21 15.01
CA ARG A 200 1.11 22.61 14.08
C ARG A 200 2.39 23.43 13.96
N ASP A 201 2.29 24.76 13.90
CA ASP A 201 3.47 25.62 13.90
C ASP A 201 4.33 25.43 15.16
N ARG A 202 3.70 25.44 16.34
CA ARG A 202 4.37 25.14 17.62
C ARG A 202 5.00 23.75 17.65
N ILE A 203 4.37 22.74 17.04
CA ILE A 203 4.91 21.38 16.92
C ILE A 203 6.15 21.35 16.03
N ARG A 204 6.19 22.09 14.91
CA ARG A 204 7.42 22.26 14.10
C ARG A 204 8.53 22.92 14.90
N LEU A 205 8.24 24.07 15.51
CA LEU A 205 9.21 24.92 16.21
C LEU A 205 9.85 24.25 17.45
N ASN A 206 9.21 23.24 18.03
CA ASN A 206 9.69 22.51 19.21
C ASN A 206 10.09 21.06 18.91
N ASN A 207 10.42 20.73 17.65
CA ASN A 207 10.85 19.40 17.19
C ASN A 207 9.85 18.24 17.42
N GLY A 208 8.55 18.55 17.55
CA GLY A 208 7.52 17.54 17.80
C GLY A 208 7.29 16.57 16.63
N LEU A 209 7.59 16.97 15.40
CA LEU A 209 7.55 16.07 14.24
C LEU A 209 8.62 14.96 14.34
N GLN A 210 9.82 15.31 14.80
CA GLN A 210 10.90 14.37 15.06
C GLN A 210 10.56 13.40 16.20
N VAL A 211 9.87 13.89 17.24
CA VAL A 211 9.35 13.03 18.32
C VAL A 211 8.30 12.04 17.80
N ILE A 212 7.36 12.48 16.96
CA ILE A 212 6.38 11.58 16.32
C ILE A 212 7.08 10.52 15.45
N LEU A 213 8.14 10.88 14.70
CA LEU A 213 8.96 9.93 13.96
C LEU A 213 9.72 8.95 14.86
N ALA A 214 10.30 9.40 15.97
CA ALA A 214 11.00 8.53 16.91
C ALA A 214 10.04 7.49 17.52
N LEU A 215 8.84 7.92 17.91
CA LEU A 215 7.78 7.04 18.43
C LEU A 215 7.36 6.00 17.37
N LEU A 216 7.16 6.42 16.11
CA LEU A 216 6.78 5.55 15.00
C LEU A 216 7.81 4.46 14.64
N ASN A 217 9.04 4.55 15.16
CA ASN A 217 10.09 3.54 14.99
C ASN A 217 10.13 2.49 16.11
N LYS A 218 9.50 2.73 17.27
CA LYS A 218 9.50 1.78 18.39
C LYS A 218 8.36 0.77 18.29
N SER A 219 8.66 -0.51 18.50
CA SER A 219 7.64 -1.58 18.55
C SER A 219 6.70 -1.43 19.76
N GLU A 220 7.21 -0.91 20.88
CA GLU A 220 6.48 -0.62 22.12
C GLU A 220 5.20 0.19 21.92
N TYR A 221 5.16 1.03 20.89
CA TYR A 221 4.04 1.93 20.61
C TYR A 221 3.19 1.51 19.40
N GLU A 222 3.38 0.32 18.79
CA GLU A 222 2.75 -0.03 17.48
C GLU A 222 1.23 0.18 17.44
N CYS A 223 0.50 -0.05 18.55
CA CYS A 223 -0.93 0.22 18.66
C CYS A 223 -1.33 1.70 18.53
N TYR A 224 -0.43 2.64 18.85
CA TYR A 224 -0.63 4.08 18.66
C TYR A 224 -0.18 4.58 17.29
N HIS A 225 0.50 3.77 16.48
CA HIS A 225 1.00 4.20 15.17
C HIS A 225 -0.10 4.65 14.20
N PRO A 226 -1.33 4.06 14.17
CA PRO A 226 -2.43 4.63 13.40
C PRO A 226 -2.75 6.08 13.76
N LYS A 227 -2.67 6.47 15.04
CA LYS A 227 -2.93 7.85 15.49
C LYS A 227 -1.75 8.79 15.31
N LEU A 228 -0.52 8.30 15.46
CA LEU A 228 0.68 9.05 15.11
C LEU A 228 0.76 9.33 13.60
N LEU A 229 0.39 8.36 12.75
CA LEU A 229 0.28 8.55 11.30
C LEU A 229 -0.89 9.49 10.94
N GLU A 230 -2.08 9.34 11.55
CA GLU A 230 -3.20 10.29 11.41
C GLU A 230 -2.75 11.72 11.70
N ALA A 231 -2.02 11.93 12.81
CA ALA A 231 -1.48 13.24 13.17
C ALA A 231 -0.50 13.80 12.13
N LEU A 232 0.37 12.97 11.54
CA LEU A 232 1.26 13.40 10.45
C LEU A 232 0.49 13.78 9.17
N THR A 233 -0.68 13.16 8.88
CA THR A 233 -1.47 13.55 7.69
C THR A 233 -1.95 15.01 7.75
N LEU A 234 -2.03 15.61 8.94
CA LEU A 234 -2.43 17.01 9.11
C LEU A 234 -1.35 18.00 8.63
N PHE A 235 -0.14 17.51 8.31
CA PHE A 235 0.97 18.28 7.72
C PHE A 235 1.11 18.06 6.19
N ILE A 236 0.18 17.34 5.54
CA ILE A 236 0.19 17.06 4.08
C ILE A 236 0.18 18.33 3.19
N HIS A 237 -0.30 19.46 3.72
CA HIS A 237 -0.34 20.76 3.03
C HIS A 237 0.71 21.75 3.56
N ASP A 238 1.68 21.28 4.34
CA ASP A 238 2.69 22.10 5.01
C ASP A 238 4.08 21.79 4.43
N GLU A 239 4.58 22.62 3.51
CA GLU A 239 5.88 22.37 2.86
C GLU A 239 7.05 22.36 3.85
N ILE A 240 6.98 23.15 4.93
CA ILE A 240 8.01 23.19 5.98
C ILE A 240 7.93 21.91 6.83
N GLY A 241 6.71 21.47 7.17
CA GLY A 241 6.47 20.21 7.87
C GLY A 241 6.94 19.00 7.06
N LEU A 242 6.64 18.94 5.76
CA LEU A 242 7.10 17.87 4.86
C LEU A 242 8.61 17.87 4.67
N ASP A 243 9.26 19.03 4.56
CA ASP A 243 10.72 19.17 4.49
C ASP A 243 11.40 18.68 5.78
N ILE A 244 10.86 19.03 6.96
CA ILE A 244 11.31 18.50 8.25
C ILE A 244 11.15 16.99 8.30
N LEU A 245 9.97 16.45 7.95
CA LEU A 245 9.72 15.00 7.97
C LEU A 245 10.66 14.24 7.01
N THR A 246 10.91 14.79 5.83
CA THR A 246 11.82 14.21 4.82
C THR A 246 13.27 14.18 5.32
N ARG A 247 13.75 15.28 5.91
CA ARG A 247 15.10 15.36 6.49
C ARG A 247 15.32 14.42 7.69
N HIS A 248 14.27 14.07 8.42
CA HIS A 248 14.35 13.17 9.60
C HIS A 248 13.87 11.73 9.33
N GLY A 249 13.72 11.33 8.06
CA GLY A 249 13.59 9.91 7.69
C GLY A 249 12.16 9.35 7.70
N ILE A 250 11.13 10.17 7.43
CA ILE A 250 9.74 9.68 7.28
C ILE A 250 9.61 8.55 6.25
N LEU A 251 10.39 8.57 5.16
CA LEU A 251 10.24 7.60 4.09
C LEU A 251 10.67 6.20 4.55
N GLU A 252 11.77 6.11 5.29
CA GLU A 252 12.30 4.89 5.89
C GLU A 252 11.27 4.25 6.85
N VAL A 253 10.56 5.06 7.64
CA VAL A 253 9.43 4.62 8.48
C VAL A 253 8.31 4.02 7.63
N LEU A 254 7.89 4.73 6.58
CA LEU A 254 6.80 4.30 5.70
C LEU A 254 7.14 3.03 4.89
N VAL A 255 8.39 2.92 4.41
CA VAL A 255 8.94 1.75 3.71
C VAL A 255 9.03 0.54 4.64
N THR A 256 9.43 0.75 5.90
CA THR A 256 9.41 -0.29 6.93
C THR A 256 7.99 -0.79 7.20
N LYS A 257 7.01 0.12 7.31
CA LYS A 257 5.59 -0.27 7.47
C LYS A 257 5.04 -1.01 6.25
N LEU A 258 5.31 -0.57 5.01
CA LEU A 258 4.95 -1.31 3.79
C LEU A 258 5.50 -2.75 3.81
N THR A 259 6.78 -2.91 4.16
CA THR A 259 7.44 -4.22 4.22
C THR A 259 6.78 -5.12 5.28
N ASN A 260 6.41 -4.57 6.43
CA ASN A 260 5.69 -5.31 7.47
C ASN A 260 4.26 -5.70 7.06
N PHE A 261 3.56 -4.88 6.26
CA PHE A 261 2.25 -5.25 5.70
C PHE A 261 2.37 -6.40 4.68
N VAL A 262 3.42 -6.41 3.84
CA VAL A 262 3.72 -7.53 2.93
C VAL A 262 3.98 -8.82 3.71
N ALA A 263 4.82 -8.76 4.76
CA ALA A 263 5.11 -9.92 5.61
C ALA A 263 3.84 -10.50 6.25
N LYS A 264 3.08 -9.67 6.99
CA LYS A 264 1.82 -10.06 7.65
C LYS A 264 0.78 -10.63 6.67
N ASN A 265 0.75 -10.16 5.42
CA ASN A 265 -0.15 -10.71 4.38
C ASN A 265 0.35 -12.03 3.76
N SER A 266 1.67 -12.28 3.73
CA SER A 266 2.23 -13.54 3.24
C SER A 266 1.90 -14.72 4.16
N GLU A 267 2.00 -14.54 5.48
CA GLU A 267 1.71 -15.54 6.52
C GLU A 267 0.22 -15.93 6.57
N ARG A 268 -0.66 -14.96 6.30
CA ARG A 268 -2.10 -15.17 6.11
C ARG A 268 -2.42 -15.99 4.84
N SER A 269 -1.49 -16.14 3.89
CA SER A 269 -1.70 -16.91 2.65
C SER A 269 -1.22 -18.37 2.73
N SER A 270 -0.28 -18.68 3.63
CA SER A 270 0.20 -20.04 3.88
C SER A 270 -0.74 -20.82 4.82
N THR A 271 -1.30 -20.13 5.81
CA THR A 271 -2.20 -20.69 6.84
C THR A 271 -3.60 -21.05 6.33
N SER A 272 -4.10 -20.42 5.26
CA SER A 272 -5.49 -20.57 4.79
C SER A 272 -5.77 -21.78 3.87
N ARG A 273 -4.85 -22.76 3.75
CA ARG A 273 -4.98 -23.92 2.84
C ARG A 273 -5.79 -25.10 3.41
N LYS A 274 -6.94 -24.85 4.03
CA LYS A 274 -7.91 -25.90 4.42
C LYS A 274 -9.27 -25.64 3.78
N ARG A 275 -9.56 -26.43 2.72
CA ARG A 275 -10.86 -26.67 2.06
C ARG A 275 -11.88 -25.53 2.10
N SER A 276 -11.98 -24.78 1.00
CA SER A 276 -13.27 -24.24 0.58
C SER A 276 -14.25 -25.39 0.35
N SER A 277 -15.42 -25.32 0.99
CA SER A 277 -16.61 -26.11 0.64
C SER A 277 -17.59 -25.16 -0.03
N ASP A 278 -18.27 -25.62 -1.08
CA ASP A 278 -19.20 -24.80 -1.83
C ASP A 278 -20.46 -24.46 -1.01
N TYR A 279 -20.82 -23.18 -0.99
CA TYR A 279 -22.20 -22.72 -0.82
C TYR A 279 -22.40 -21.51 -1.73
N LEU A 280 -23.49 -21.54 -2.49
CA LEU A 280 -24.01 -20.42 -3.31
C LEU A 280 -25.18 -19.75 -2.57
N ILE A 281 -25.69 -18.65 -3.13
CA ILE A 281 -26.89 -17.89 -2.70
C ILE A 281 -26.60 -17.00 -1.47
N ASP A 282 -27.03 -15.73 -1.39
CA ASP A 282 -27.91 -14.94 -2.29
C ASP A 282 -27.34 -13.53 -2.61
N ASP A 283 -27.94 -12.86 -3.59
CA ASP A 283 -27.70 -11.46 -3.93
C ASP A 283 -28.55 -10.51 -3.04
N TYR A 284 -27.96 -9.41 -2.55
CA TYR A 284 -28.73 -8.35 -1.89
C TYR A 284 -27.99 -7.00 -1.87
N ASP A 285 -28.62 -6.01 -2.49
CA ASP A 285 -28.16 -4.63 -2.67
C ASP A 285 -27.73 -3.94 -1.35
N LYS A 286 -26.43 -3.63 -1.20
CA LYS A 286 -25.94 -2.70 -0.16
C LYS A 286 -24.94 -1.70 -0.71
N ARG A 287 -25.41 -0.45 -0.76
CA ARG A 287 -24.65 0.76 -1.14
C ARG A 287 -23.32 0.86 -0.35
N PRO A 288 -22.24 1.40 -0.95
CA PRO A 288 -20.95 1.50 -0.28
C PRO A 288 -21.06 2.30 1.03
N SER A 289 -20.53 1.73 2.11
CA SER A 289 -20.45 2.40 3.41
C SER A 289 -19.64 3.68 3.29
N LYS A 290 -20.28 4.83 3.56
CA LYS A 290 -19.57 6.08 3.76
C LYS A 290 -18.84 5.99 5.10
N TYR A 291 -17.55 5.65 5.04
CA TYR A 291 -16.63 5.91 6.15
C TYR A 291 -16.85 7.36 6.64
N PRO A 292 -16.86 7.59 7.96
CA PRO A 292 -16.81 8.95 8.48
C PRO A 292 -15.43 9.53 8.15
N ILE A 293 -15.35 10.22 7.01
CA ILE A 293 -14.33 11.26 6.81
C ILE A 293 -14.40 12.13 8.05
N SER A 294 -13.29 12.20 8.79
CA SER A 294 -13.17 13.04 9.98
C SER A 294 -13.55 14.46 9.58
N ARG A 295 -14.75 14.90 9.96
CA ARG A 295 -15.25 16.21 9.54
C ARG A 295 -14.32 17.26 10.15
N TYR A 296 -13.78 18.12 9.31
CA TYR A 296 -13.10 19.33 9.77
C TYR A 296 -14.11 20.11 10.62
N SER A 297 -13.87 20.17 11.92
CA SER A 297 -14.87 20.59 12.92
C SER A 297 -15.05 22.11 12.93
N MET A 298 -15.64 22.62 11.85
CA MET A 298 -16.20 23.98 11.72
C MET A 298 -17.74 23.98 11.75
N ASP A 299 -18.37 22.80 11.81
CA ASP A 299 -19.83 22.62 11.89
C ASP A 299 -20.36 22.82 13.33
N LEU A 300 -20.04 23.97 13.93
CA LEU A 300 -20.79 24.54 15.05
C LEU A 300 -21.35 25.88 14.56
N TYR A 301 -22.51 25.81 13.92
CA TYR A 301 -23.24 26.99 13.44
C TYR A 301 -23.57 27.90 14.63
N ARG A 302 -22.93 29.07 14.65
CA ARG A 302 -23.23 30.18 15.53
C ARG A 302 -23.79 31.30 14.65
N ASP A 303 -25.12 31.35 14.54
CA ASP A 303 -25.88 32.21 13.62
C ASP A 303 -25.81 33.71 13.99
N ASP A 304 -24.61 34.29 13.96
CA ASP A 304 -24.32 35.66 14.42
C ASP A 304 -23.30 36.42 13.54
N TRP A 305 -22.71 35.79 12.50
CA TRP A 305 -21.69 36.43 11.66
C TRP A 305 -21.99 36.31 10.16
N SER A 306 -22.68 37.33 9.63
CA SER A 306 -22.66 37.70 8.22
C SER A 306 -22.55 39.23 8.12
N PRO A 307 -21.59 39.78 7.37
CA PRO A 307 -21.41 41.23 7.25
C PRO A 307 -22.54 41.81 6.40
N ARG A 308 -23.60 42.32 7.04
CA ARG A 308 -24.69 42.99 6.36
C ARG A 308 -24.24 44.34 5.79
N SER A 309 -24.04 44.39 4.48
CA SER A 309 -23.95 45.64 3.72
C SER A 309 -25.16 46.53 3.98
N ALA A 310 -24.94 47.84 4.09
CA ALA A 310 -25.98 48.78 4.46
C ALA A 310 -26.92 49.13 3.28
N THR A 311 -28.23 48.99 3.51
CA THR A 311 -29.27 49.78 2.81
C THR A 311 -30.53 49.95 3.67
N SER A 312 -31.06 51.17 3.63
CA SER A 312 -32.38 51.65 4.05
C SER A 312 -33.57 50.88 3.43
N ALA A 313 -34.82 50.90 3.94
CA ALA A 313 -35.40 51.39 5.21
C ALA A 313 -36.90 50.95 5.30
N SER A 314 -37.61 51.40 6.35
CA SER A 314 -39.09 51.38 6.52
C SER A 314 -39.72 50.01 6.88
N SER A 315 -40.27 49.85 8.09
CA SER A 315 -41.71 49.96 8.47
C SER A 315 -42.45 48.61 8.45
N SER A 316 -43.31 48.21 9.42
CA SER A 316 -43.87 48.90 10.61
C SER A 316 -44.46 47.92 11.65
N SER A 317 -44.38 48.30 12.94
CA SER A 317 -45.29 48.03 14.09
C SER A 317 -45.78 46.60 14.51
N PRO A 318 -45.76 46.27 15.83
CA PRO A 318 -46.48 45.14 16.50
C PRO A 318 -47.92 45.57 16.94
N PRO A 319 -48.73 44.89 17.81
CA PRO A 319 -48.55 43.69 18.69
C PRO A 319 -49.66 42.60 18.44
N SER A 320 -50.07 41.62 19.28
CA SER A 320 -50.26 41.48 20.75
C SER A 320 -50.44 40.01 21.23
N THR A 321 -50.54 39.82 22.55
CA THR A 321 -50.66 38.52 23.28
C THR A 321 -52.12 38.24 23.79
N PRO A 322 -52.41 37.19 24.61
CA PRO A 322 -53.28 36.05 24.30
C PRO A 322 -54.74 36.15 24.83
N PRO A 323 -55.53 35.05 24.81
CA PRO A 323 -55.99 34.47 26.09
C PRO A 323 -56.17 32.93 26.16
N LEU A 324 -56.51 32.44 27.36
CA LEU A 324 -56.99 31.09 27.76
C LEU A 324 -58.33 31.25 28.53
N PRO A 325 -58.96 30.20 29.09
CA PRO A 325 -59.51 28.96 28.51
C PRO A 325 -61.06 28.94 28.65
N PRO A 326 -61.80 27.80 28.52
CA PRO A 326 -62.19 27.07 29.75
C PRO A 326 -62.46 25.54 29.63
N TYR A 327 -62.49 24.87 30.80
CA TYR A 327 -63.24 23.67 31.22
C TYR A 327 -63.65 22.55 30.24
N PHE A 328 -63.37 21.29 30.64
CA PHE A 328 -64.42 20.36 31.12
C PHE A 328 -63.82 19.31 32.10
N ASP A 329 -64.68 18.61 32.83
CA ASP A 329 -64.38 17.81 34.03
C ASP A 329 -65.11 16.45 33.97
N PHE A 330 -64.60 15.37 34.60
CA PHE A 330 -65.35 14.16 35.03
C PHE A 330 -64.52 13.17 35.89
N ASN A 331 -65.20 12.49 36.82
CA ASN A 331 -64.60 11.71 37.93
C ASN A 331 -64.63 10.16 37.77
N ALA A 332 -63.71 9.50 38.50
CA ALA A 332 -63.89 8.24 39.26
C ALA A 332 -62.77 8.24 40.35
N GLU A 333 -62.99 8.03 41.66
CA GLU A 333 -63.53 6.86 42.38
C GLU A 333 -62.71 5.57 42.13
N ILE A 334 -62.26 4.76 43.11
CA ILE A 334 -62.32 4.68 44.60
C ILE A 334 -61.06 3.83 45.01
N ASP A 335 -60.39 3.93 46.17
CA ASP A 335 -60.80 3.46 47.52
C ASP A 335 -59.79 3.85 48.63
N ASP A 336 -60.14 3.59 49.90
CA ASP A 336 -59.43 3.90 51.15
C ASP A 336 -58.30 2.90 51.53
N LEU A 337 -57.30 3.31 52.35
CA LEU A 337 -57.31 3.03 53.81
C LEU A 337 -56.09 3.56 54.61
N LYS A 338 -56.44 4.11 55.78
CA LYS A 338 -55.73 4.26 57.07
C LYS A 338 -54.88 3.05 57.52
N ASP A 339 -53.99 3.11 58.52
CA ASP A 339 -53.31 4.17 59.32
C ASP A 339 -51.93 3.52 59.73
N ASP A 340 -51.13 3.79 60.76
CA ASP A 340 -51.23 4.56 62.02
C ASP A 340 -49.82 4.95 62.55
N VAL A 341 -49.79 5.66 63.67
CA VAL A 341 -48.66 6.30 64.38
C VAL A 341 -47.84 5.33 65.24
N TYR A 342 -46.50 5.48 65.25
CA TYR A 342 -45.72 5.28 66.50
C TYR A 342 -44.38 6.05 66.53
N SER A 343 -44.07 6.69 67.68
CA SER A 343 -42.78 7.33 67.97
C SER A 343 -42.61 7.64 69.47
N PRO A 344 -41.46 7.28 70.08
CA PRO A 344 -40.98 7.90 71.33
C PRO A 344 -39.46 8.22 71.26
N VAL A 345 -39.01 9.48 71.16
CA VAL A 345 -38.90 10.49 72.25
C VAL A 345 -37.93 10.09 73.39
N TYR A 346 -36.74 10.74 73.39
CA TYR A 346 -35.78 10.91 74.50
C TYR A 346 -34.97 9.66 74.97
N SER A 347 -33.80 9.80 75.62
CA SER A 347 -33.22 10.94 76.36
C SER A 347 -31.73 11.21 76.13
N ASP A 348 -31.28 12.41 76.49
CA ASP A 348 -29.88 12.85 76.52
C ASP A 348 -29.01 12.10 77.54
N LYS A 349 -27.69 12.03 77.29
CA LYS A 349 -26.63 12.45 78.23
C LYS A 349 -25.32 12.77 77.49
N GLU A 350 -24.65 13.83 77.91
CA GLU A 350 -23.27 14.15 77.58
C GLU A 350 -22.30 13.34 78.46
N CYS A 351 -21.15 12.95 77.90
CA CYS A 351 -19.91 12.67 78.62
C CYS A 351 -18.74 12.88 77.65
N ASP A 352 -17.71 13.60 78.10
CA ASP A 352 -16.52 13.93 77.31
C ASP A 352 -15.42 12.86 77.39
N ASN A 353 -14.39 13.09 76.55
CA ASN A 353 -12.98 12.72 76.68
C ASN A 353 -12.43 11.38 76.13
N ASP A 354 -11.35 11.61 75.37
CA ASP A 354 -10.10 10.88 75.24
C ASP A 354 -9.97 9.67 74.28
N GLU A 355 -8.71 9.54 73.82
CA GLU A 355 -8.15 8.60 72.85
C GLU A 355 -7.85 7.24 73.56
N GLU A 356 -7.58 6.09 72.93
CA GLU A 356 -6.91 5.80 71.65
C GLU A 356 -7.18 4.33 71.19
N GLU A 357 -6.54 3.90 70.09
CA GLU A 357 -6.35 2.51 69.58
C GLU A 357 -7.53 1.67 69.01
N GLU A 358 -7.17 0.75 68.10
CA GLU A 358 -8.06 -0.18 67.38
C GLU A 358 -8.02 -1.61 67.97
N ALA A 359 -9.16 -2.33 68.03
CA ALA A 359 -9.16 -3.79 67.89
C ALA A 359 -10.53 -4.43 67.56
N ALA A 360 -10.47 -5.54 66.81
CA ALA A 360 -11.35 -6.72 66.85
C ALA A 360 -12.88 -6.60 66.62
N SER A 361 -13.30 -6.95 65.39
CA SER A 361 -14.65 -7.46 65.08
C SER A 361 -14.72 -9.00 65.20
N PRO A 362 -15.92 -9.55 65.50
CA PRO A 362 -16.41 -10.77 64.83
C PRO A 362 -17.60 -10.41 63.89
N ARG A 363 -17.71 -10.89 62.63
CA ARG A 363 -17.72 -12.27 62.09
C ARG A 363 -18.98 -13.07 62.48
N SER A 364 -19.62 -13.86 61.60
CA SER A 364 -19.55 -14.03 60.13
C SER A 364 -20.90 -14.64 59.65
N TYR A 365 -21.25 -15.00 58.40
CA TYR A 365 -20.57 -15.60 57.22
C TYR A 365 -21.23 -15.04 55.92
N LYS A 366 -20.85 -15.34 54.66
CA LYS A 366 -20.09 -16.47 54.06
C LYS A 366 -19.10 -16.00 52.97
N SER A 367 -18.01 -16.75 52.82
CA SER A 367 -17.12 -16.77 51.62
C SER A 367 -17.57 -17.90 50.65
N PRO A 368 -17.03 -18.07 49.42
CA PRO A 368 -15.60 -18.27 49.09
C PRO A 368 -14.99 -17.09 48.30
N THR A 369 -13.71 -16.72 48.38
CA THR A 369 -12.42 -17.43 48.16
C THR A 369 -11.83 -17.15 46.76
N THR A 370 -10.55 -16.82 46.76
CA THR A 370 -9.68 -16.38 45.65
C THR A 370 -9.70 -17.22 44.38
N VAL A 371 -9.78 -16.54 43.23
CA VAL A 371 -9.12 -16.92 41.97
C VAL A 371 -8.50 -15.65 41.38
N GLU A 372 -7.33 -15.75 40.77
CA GLU A 372 -6.71 -14.65 40.01
C GLU A 372 -7.54 -14.42 38.73
N ALA A 373 -8.16 -13.25 38.62
CA ALA A 373 -8.99 -12.90 37.46
C ALA A 373 -8.15 -12.15 36.43
N ASP A 374 -7.58 -12.89 35.47
CA ASP A 374 -7.05 -12.31 34.24
C ASP A 374 -8.12 -11.43 33.57
N SER A 375 -7.68 -10.26 33.08
CA SER A 375 -8.56 -9.33 32.36
C SER A 375 -8.76 -9.79 30.92
N ASP A 376 -9.56 -10.85 30.77
CA ASP A 376 -9.53 -11.71 29.59
C ASP A 376 -10.20 -11.09 28.34
N SER A 377 -9.36 -10.40 27.56
CA SER A 377 -9.15 -10.51 26.10
C SER A 377 -10.35 -10.43 25.11
N SER A 378 -11.55 -10.08 25.56
CA SER A 378 -12.82 -10.32 24.85
C SER A 378 -13.32 -9.22 23.89
N SER A 379 -12.42 -8.44 23.26
CA SER A 379 -12.74 -7.61 22.06
C SER A 379 -11.75 -7.73 20.88
N LEU A 380 -10.58 -8.33 21.11
CA LEU A 380 -9.37 -8.13 20.28
C LEU A 380 -9.48 -8.56 18.80
N ASN A 381 -10.44 -9.41 18.45
CA ASN A 381 -10.59 -9.96 17.10
C ASN A 381 -11.36 -9.05 16.11
N ALA A 382 -12.05 -8.01 16.59
CA ALA A 382 -12.78 -7.06 15.74
C ALA A 382 -11.98 -5.77 15.49
N GLU A 383 -11.43 -5.18 16.55
CA GLU A 383 -10.77 -3.86 16.50
C GLU A 383 -9.46 -3.90 15.70
N THR A 384 -8.64 -4.95 15.91
CA THR A 384 -7.33 -5.12 15.26
C THR A 384 -7.40 -5.16 13.72
N PHE A 385 -8.50 -5.65 13.14
CA PHE A 385 -8.71 -5.66 11.70
C PHE A 385 -8.96 -4.24 11.15
N SER A 386 -9.65 -3.40 11.92
CA SER A 386 -9.89 -2.00 11.57
C SER A 386 -8.62 -1.16 11.69
N GLU A 387 -7.86 -1.29 12.78
CA GLU A 387 -6.66 -0.50 13.04
C GLU A 387 -5.51 -0.82 12.06
N THR A 388 -5.36 -2.09 11.68
CA THR A 388 -4.40 -2.50 10.63
C THR A 388 -4.70 -1.76 9.31
N SER A 389 -5.99 -1.70 8.91
CA SER A 389 -6.39 -1.02 7.67
C SER A 389 -6.17 0.51 7.73
N ALA A 390 -6.35 1.13 8.90
CA ALA A 390 -6.06 2.55 9.10
C ALA A 390 -4.55 2.84 9.00
N CYS A 391 -3.72 1.95 9.55
CA CYS A 391 -2.26 2.03 9.45
C CYS A 391 -1.78 1.93 7.99
N GLU A 392 -2.32 0.99 7.20
CA GLU A 392 -2.05 0.88 5.76
C GLU A 392 -2.50 2.15 5.00
N TYR A 393 -3.72 2.63 5.27
CA TYR A 393 -4.28 3.82 4.62
C TYR A 393 -3.44 5.08 4.85
N TYR A 394 -3.11 5.41 6.10
CA TYR A 394 -2.31 6.61 6.40
C TYR A 394 -0.87 6.47 5.89
N THR A 395 -0.29 5.27 5.89
CA THR A 395 1.05 5.02 5.30
C THR A 395 1.05 5.38 3.81
N LEU A 396 0.08 4.87 3.05
CA LEU A 396 -0.02 5.15 1.61
C LEU A 396 -0.45 6.59 1.31
N LEU A 397 -1.26 7.22 2.16
CA LEU A 397 -1.65 8.63 2.00
C LEU A 397 -0.44 9.58 2.17
N LEU A 398 0.45 9.30 3.13
CA LEU A 398 1.70 10.05 3.32
C LEU A 398 2.67 9.83 2.15
N LEU A 399 2.89 8.57 1.73
CA LEU A 399 3.69 8.24 0.54
C LEU A 399 3.16 8.92 -0.73
N SER A 400 1.84 8.97 -0.88
CA SER A 400 1.18 9.70 -1.97
C SER A 400 1.52 11.18 -1.93
N LYS A 401 1.37 11.86 -0.79
CA LYS A 401 1.72 13.29 -0.74
C LYS A 401 3.21 13.55 -0.99
N LEU A 402 4.11 12.68 -0.52
CA LEU A 402 5.55 12.80 -0.80
C LEU A 402 5.84 12.68 -2.31
N SER A 403 5.14 11.82 -3.07
CA SER A 403 5.25 11.77 -4.54
C SER A 403 4.59 12.96 -5.28
N PHE A 404 3.83 13.79 -4.57
CA PHE A 404 3.32 15.11 -4.99
C PHE A 404 4.12 16.29 -4.41
N SER A 405 5.34 16.07 -3.91
CA SER A 405 6.25 17.15 -3.50
C SER A 405 6.65 18.02 -4.70
N SER A 406 6.74 19.34 -4.46
CA SER A 406 7.20 20.34 -5.44
C SER A 406 8.71 20.25 -5.69
N LYS A 407 9.49 19.84 -4.68
CA LYS A 407 10.91 19.48 -4.79
C LYS A 407 11.04 17.96 -4.93
N PRO A 408 11.96 17.43 -5.77
CA PRO A 408 12.25 16.00 -5.79
C PRO A 408 12.79 15.54 -4.43
N ILE A 409 12.47 14.30 -4.06
CA ILE A 409 12.97 13.62 -2.86
C ILE A 409 13.70 12.38 -3.36
N ASP A 410 15.02 12.43 -3.45
CA ASP A 410 15.84 11.39 -4.10
C ASP A 410 15.57 9.98 -3.57
N LYS A 411 15.33 9.87 -2.26
CA LYS A 411 15.00 8.61 -1.57
C LYS A 411 13.72 7.92 -2.10
N LEU A 412 12.82 8.64 -2.76
CA LEU A 412 11.64 8.03 -3.41
C LEU A 412 12.01 7.12 -4.59
N ALA A 413 13.14 7.39 -5.24
CA ALA A 413 13.61 6.59 -6.36
C ALA A 413 14.56 5.45 -5.95
N GLU A 414 14.99 5.40 -4.67
CA GLU A 414 15.88 4.34 -4.16
C GLU A 414 15.27 2.94 -4.26
N SER A 415 16.15 1.96 -4.50
CA SER A 415 15.77 0.56 -4.70
C SER A 415 14.93 -0.01 -3.56
N MET A 416 15.21 0.35 -2.31
CA MET A 416 14.41 -0.10 -1.16
C MET A 416 12.98 0.45 -1.20
N THR A 417 12.80 1.74 -1.47
CA THR A 417 11.47 2.37 -1.57
C THR A 417 10.66 1.76 -2.73
N ILE A 418 11.27 1.69 -3.91
CA ILE A 418 10.63 1.16 -5.11
C ILE A 418 10.27 -0.32 -4.94
N LYS A 419 11.20 -1.14 -4.43
CA LYS A 419 10.97 -2.57 -4.21
C LYS A 419 9.87 -2.82 -3.18
N SER A 420 9.88 -2.14 -2.03
CA SER A 420 8.82 -2.32 -1.02
C SER A 420 7.44 -1.90 -1.53
N LEU A 421 7.37 -0.88 -2.39
CA LEU A 421 6.13 -0.48 -3.07
C LEU A 421 5.68 -1.53 -4.12
N MET A 422 6.61 -2.07 -4.91
CA MET A 422 6.32 -3.15 -5.86
C MET A 422 5.87 -4.44 -5.16
N ASP A 423 6.56 -4.86 -4.09
CA ASP A 423 6.19 -6.04 -3.32
C ASP A 423 4.81 -5.83 -2.65
N TYR A 424 4.47 -4.62 -2.19
CA TYR A 424 3.10 -4.32 -1.74
C TYR A 424 2.07 -4.47 -2.88
N ILE A 425 2.32 -3.93 -4.07
CA ILE A 425 1.43 -4.07 -5.25
C ILE A 425 1.27 -5.55 -5.68
N LYS A 426 2.33 -6.35 -5.53
CA LYS A 426 2.42 -7.74 -5.97
C LYS A 426 1.76 -8.74 -5.01
N TYR A 427 1.96 -8.58 -3.69
CA TYR A 427 1.48 -9.52 -2.68
C TYR A 427 0.12 -9.11 -2.05
N THR A 428 -0.34 -7.89 -2.27
CA THR A 428 -1.69 -7.45 -1.83
C THR A 428 -2.80 -8.01 -2.73
N LYS A 429 -3.90 -8.45 -2.11
CA LYS A 429 -5.08 -9.01 -2.81
C LYS A 429 -5.67 -8.01 -3.81
N LYS A 430 -6.07 -8.48 -5.00
CA LYS A 430 -6.65 -7.66 -6.09
C LYS A 430 -7.89 -6.83 -5.71
N GLN A 431 -8.61 -7.19 -4.65
CA GLN A 431 -9.81 -6.47 -4.17
C GLN A 431 -9.49 -5.33 -3.18
N ASN A 432 -8.23 -5.13 -2.79
CA ASN A 432 -7.88 -4.05 -1.87
C ASN A 432 -7.75 -2.72 -2.64
N VAL A 433 -8.64 -1.76 -2.35
CA VAL A 433 -8.63 -0.38 -2.90
C VAL A 433 -7.29 0.33 -2.68
N LEU A 434 -6.54 -0.04 -1.63
CA LEU A 434 -5.21 0.50 -1.36
C LEU A 434 -4.14 0.06 -2.37
N LYS A 435 -4.33 -1.06 -3.08
CA LYS A 435 -3.42 -1.50 -4.15
C LYS A 435 -3.39 -0.47 -5.29
N ASP A 436 -4.55 0.01 -5.72
CA ASP A 436 -4.67 1.05 -6.75
C ASP A 436 -3.96 2.35 -6.33
N THR A 437 -4.04 2.71 -5.05
CA THR A 437 -3.30 3.85 -4.49
C THR A 437 -1.79 3.62 -4.59
N ALA A 438 -1.29 2.45 -4.20
CA ALA A 438 0.13 2.09 -4.33
C ALA A 438 0.60 2.11 -5.80
N LEU A 439 -0.21 1.60 -6.73
CA LEU A 439 0.08 1.64 -8.17
C LEU A 439 0.13 3.08 -8.71
N LYS A 440 -0.81 3.95 -8.29
CA LYS A 440 -0.82 5.38 -8.64
C LYS A 440 0.41 6.11 -8.11
N ILE A 441 0.89 5.77 -6.90
CA ILE A 441 2.15 6.30 -6.34
C ILE A 441 3.33 5.86 -7.20
N LEU A 442 3.42 4.57 -7.56
CA LEU A 442 4.50 4.05 -8.40
C LEU A 442 4.51 4.72 -9.78
N ILE A 443 3.36 4.82 -10.44
CA ILE A 443 3.19 5.53 -11.72
C ILE A 443 3.58 7.01 -11.59
N LYS A 444 3.24 7.67 -10.49
CA LYS A 444 3.59 9.09 -10.23
C LYS A 444 5.11 9.29 -10.07
N ILE A 445 5.81 8.36 -9.43
CA ILE A 445 7.27 8.36 -9.31
C ILE A 445 7.92 8.10 -10.68
N ILE A 446 7.45 7.08 -11.42
CA ILE A 446 7.91 6.76 -12.78
C ILE A 446 7.75 7.95 -13.74
N GLY A 447 6.63 8.69 -13.64
CA GLY A 447 6.31 9.82 -14.49
C GLY A 447 7.10 11.10 -14.22
N ASN A 448 8.01 11.11 -13.24
CA ASN A 448 8.86 12.26 -12.94
C ASN A 448 10.24 12.12 -13.59
N ALA A 449 10.65 13.14 -14.36
CA ALA A 449 11.93 13.15 -15.08
C ALA A 449 13.15 13.08 -14.14
N GLU A 450 13.09 13.68 -12.96
CA GLU A 450 14.21 13.67 -11.99
C GLU A 450 14.53 12.25 -11.49
N TYR A 451 13.51 11.41 -11.32
CA TYR A 451 13.66 10.04 -10.84
C TYR A 451 14.03 9.04 -11.96
N PHE A 452 13.93 9.44 -13.23
CA PHE A 452 14.14 8.56 -14.38
C PHE A 452 15.52 7.89 -14.38
N ILE A 453 16.59 8.66 -14.16
CA ILE A 453 17.96 8.15 -14.20
C ILE A 453 18.30 7.26 -12.99
N PRO A 454 17.93 7.60 -11.74
CA PRO A 454 17.97 6.66 -10.61
C PRO A 454 17.27 5.33 -10.89
N LEU A 455 16.05 5.35 -11.43
CA LEU A 455 15.28 4.14 -11.78
C LEU A 455 16.01 3.28 -12.85
N VAL A 456 16.58 3.90 -13.88
CA VAL A 456 17.39 3.19 -14.89
C VAL A 456 18.68 2.62 -14.28
N LYS A 457 19.37 3.39 -13.42
CA LYS A 457 20.64 2.98 -12.78
C LYS A 457 20.52 1.76 -11.86
N GLN A 458 19.37 1.53 -11.22
CA GLN A 458 19.12 0.30 -10.44
C GLN A 458 18.54 -0.85 -11.28
N GLY A 459 18.13 -0.59 -12.52
CA GLY A 459 17.62 -1.61 -13.44
C GLY A 459 16.13 -1.90 -13.28
N PHE A 460 15.36 -0.95 -12.75
CA PHE A 460 13.92 -1.01 -12.54
C PHE A 460 13.15 -1.51 -13.78
N VAL A 461 13.63 -1.15 -14.98
CA VAL A 461 13.14 -1.56 -16.32
C VAL A 461 12.94 -3.09 -16.46
N PHE A 462 13.72 -3.88 -15.71
CA PHE A 462 13.63 -5.35 -15.70
C PHE A 462 12.83 -5.89 -14.51
N GLU A 463 12.82 -5.17 -13.38
CA GLU A 463 12.11 -5.59 -12.17
C GLU A 463 10.60 -5.41 -12.33
N ILE A 464 10.19 -4.30 -12.95
CA ILE A 464 8.80 -3.92 -13.25
C ILE A 464 8.04 -5.02 -14.01
N GLN A 465 8.75 -5.81 -14.83
CA GLN A 465 8.23 -6.93 -15.62
C GLN A 465 7.74 -8.11 -14.76
N THR A 466 7.99 -8.09 -13.45
CA THR A 466 7.47 -9.08 -12.49
C THR A 466 6.09 -8.74 -11.94
N LEU A 467 5.54 -7.56 -12.28
CA LEU A 467 4.17 -7.15 -11.94
C LEU A 467 3.20 -7.48 -13.09
N PRO A 468 1.95 -7.88 -12.80
CA PRO A 468 0.94 -8.02 -13.85
C PRO A 468 0.56 -6.68 -14.50
N GLU A 469 0.76 -5.56 -13.82
CA GLU A 469 0.55 -4.20 -14.33
C GLU A 469 1.75 -3.62 -15.11
N ALA A 470 2.74 -4.45 -15.48
CA ALA A 470 4.03 -4.03 -16.05
C ALA A 470 3.93 -3.07 -17.25
N GLU A 471 3.04 -3.33 -18.22
CA GLU A 471 2.93 -2.51 -19.43
C GLU A 471 2.29 -1.13 -19.18
N GLU A 472 1.43 -0.96 -18.17
CA GLU A 472 0.96 0.38 -17.80
C GLU A 472 2.11 1.22 -17.22
N CYS A 473 2.89 0.65 -16.31
CA CYS A 473 4.03 1.33 -15.71
C CYS A 473 5.14 1.58 -16.75
N MET A 474 5.40 0.63 -17.65
CA MET A 474 6.33 0.81 -18.78
C MET A 474 5.85 1.85 -19.78
N ARG A 475 4.54 2.00 -20.03
CA ARG A 475 4.01 3.08 -20.87
C ARG A 475 4.40 4.45 -20.31
N HIS A 476 4.29 4.66 -19.01
CA HIS A 476 4.70 5.91 -18.36
C HIS A 476 6.23 6.11 -18.42
N LEU A 477 7.02 5.06 -18.17
CA LEU A 477 8.49 5.15 -18.23
C LEU A 477 9.01 5.46 -19.64
N ARG A 478 8.36 4.93 -20.69
CA ARG A 478 8.64 5.24 -22.10
C ARG A 478 8.30 6.69 -22.45
N ILE A 479 7.20 7.24 -21.93
CA ILE A 479 6.82 8.65 -22.14
C ILE A 479 7.91 9.59 -21.60
N VAL A 480 8.50 9.28 -20.43
CA VAL A 480 9.61 10.06 -19.87
C VAL A 480 10.89 9.86 -20.69
N ALA A 481 11.22 8.64 -21.10
CA ALA A 481 12.41 8.33 -21.92
C ALA A 481 12.43 9.04 -23.29
N ASP A 482 11.25 9.17 -23.93
CA ASP A 482 11.04 9.89 -25.20
C ASP A 482 11.24 11.42 -25.08
N THR A 483 11.41 11.98 -23.87
CA THR A 483 11.73 13.40 -23.69
C THR A 483 13.18 13.70 -24.10
N GLY A 484 13.41 14.90 -24.64
CA GLY A 484 14.76 15.33 -25.04
C GLY A 484 15.76 15.36 -23.89
N GLY A 485 15.31 15.72 -22.68
CA GLY A 485 16.13 15.69 -21.46
C GLY A 485 16.58 14.28 -21.08
N ALA A 486 15.64 13.35 -20.94
CA ALA A 486 15.95 11.96 -20.64
C ALA A 486 16.82 11.30 -21.73
N THR A 487 16.53 11.55 -23.00
CA THR A 487 17.36 11.10 -24.14
C THR A 487 18.79 11.66 -24.06
N GLY A 488 18.96 12.93 -23.66
CA GLY A 488 20.26 13.54 -23.40
C GLY A 488 21.01 12.89 -22.24
N GLN A 489 20.33 12.61 -21.13
CA GLN A 489 20.90 11.94 -19.97
C GLN A 489 21.30 10.47 -20.27
N LEU A 490 20.48 9.72 -21.03
CA LEU A 490 20.82 8.38 -21.52
C LEU A 490 22.07 8.42 -22.41
N SER A 491 22.16 9.42 -23.30
CA SER A 491 23.34 9.65 -24.15
C SER A 491 24.59 9.94 -23.32
N PHE A 492 24.47 10.78 -22.28
CA PHE A 492 25.56 11.07 -21.35
C PHE A 492 26.01 9.83 -20.59
N LEU A 493 25.08 8.99 -20.10
CA LEU A 493 25.43 7.74 -19.41
C LEU A 493 26.20 6.78 -20.31
N LEU A 494 25.76 6.56 -21.56
CA LEU A 494 26.47 5.70 -22.51
C LEU A 494 27.90 6.19 -22.81
N LEU A 495 28.08 7.50 -22.95
CA LEU A 495 29.37 8.09 -23.34
C LEU A 495 30.34 8.31 -22.16
N ARG A 496 29.83 8.67 -20.98
CA ARG A 496 30.63 9.17 -19.83
C ARG A 496 30.31 8.52 -18.48
N GLY A 497 29.34 7.60 -18.41
CA GLY A 497 29.05 6.86 -17.18
C GLY A 497 30.11 5.81 -16.82
N GLU A 498 30.01 5.29 -15.59
CA GLU A 498 30.72 4.08 -15.15
C GLU A 498 30.28 2.87 -15.99
N GLU A 499 31.15 1.86 -16.15
CA GLU A 499 30.89 0.72 -17.05
C GLU A 499 29.62 -0.08 -16.70
N ASP A 500 29.32 -0.28 -15.41
CA ASP A 500 28.08 -0.96 -14.98
C ASP A 500 26.83 -0.16 -15.40
N TYR A 501 26.81 1.16 -15.21
CA TYR A 501 25.70 2.01 -15.64
C TYR A 501 25.60 2.13 -17.15
N LYS A 502 26.71 2.17 -17.90
CA LYS A 502 26.72 2.09 -19.36
C LYS A 502 26.08 0.80 -19.85
N LEU A 503 26.54 -0.35 -19.34
CA LEU A 503 26.07 -1.68 -19.70
C LEU A 503 24.57 -1.84 -19.39
N LEU A 504 24.15 -1.41 -18.20
CA LEU A 504 22.74 -1.45 -17.79
C LEU A 504 21.85 -0.50 -18.60
N THR A 505 22.33 0.71 -18.91
CA THR A 505 21.61 1.67 -19.77
C THR A 505 21.44 1.10 -21.18
N ALA A 506 22.51 0.52 -21.75
CA ALA A 506 22.49 -0.10 -23.07
C ALA A 506 21.42 -1.19 -23.18
N VAL A 507 21.36 -2.15 -22.24
CA VAL A 507 20.34 -3.20 -22.28
C VAL A 507 18.93 -2.68 -21.98
N SER A 508 18.79 -1.54 -21.29
CA SER A 508 17.48 -0.95 -20.97
C SER A 508 16.82 -0.22 -22.16
N ILE A 509 17.62 0.33 -23.08
CA ILE A 509 17.13 1.20 -24.16
C ILE A 509 16.03 0.58 -25.04
N PRO A 510 16.13 -0.70 -25.50
CA PRO A 510 15.06 -1.33 -26.29
C PRO A 510 13.70 -1.51 -25.60
N PHE A 511 13.63 -1.37 -24.26
CA PHE A 511 12.37 -1.35 -23.52
C PHE A 511 11.80 0.07 -23.37
N LEU A 512 12.68 1.08 -23.39
CA LEU A 512 12.40 2.48 -23.08
C LEU A 512 12.07 3.33 -24.32
N ILE A 513 12.75 3.09 -25.45
CA ILE A 513 12.68 3.95 -26.63
C ILE A 513 12.01 3.20 -27.78
N LYS A 514 10.91 3.77 -28.32
CA LYS A 514 10.24 3.27 -29.53
C LYS A 514 10.53 4.11 -30.78
N ARG A 515 11.06 5.33 -30.65
CA ARG A 515 11.36 6.20 -31.81
C ARG A 515 12.64 5.75 -32.51
N HIS A 516 12.53 5.33 -33.77
CA HIS A 516 13.65 4.84 -34.60
C HIS A 516 14.83 5.82 -34.63
N CYS A 517 14.58 7.13 -34.78
CA CYS A 517 15.64 8.15 -34.80
C CYS A 517 16.41 8.26 -33.47
N THR A 518 15.72 8.22 -32.32
CA THR A 518 16.33 8.21 -30.99
C THR A 518 17.07 6.90 -30.73
N LEU A 519 16.48 5.77 -31.12
CA LEU A 519 17.05 4.43 -30.99
C LEU A 519 18.35 4.29 -31.79
N ARG A 520 18.34 4.73 -33.06
CA ARG A 520 19.49 4.82 -33.96
C ARG A 520 20.57 5.77 -33.42
N CYS A 521 20.19 6.83 -32.70
CA CYS A 521 21.14 7.69 -32.00
C CYS A 521 21.83 6.94 -30.84
N LEU A 522 21.07 6.42 -29.89
CA LEU A 522 21.61 5.79 -28.67
C LEU A 522 22.35 4.47 -28.95
N LEU A 523 21.76 3.57 -29.75
CA LEU A 523 22.34 2.26 -30.02
C LEU A 523 23.54 2.33 -30.98
N LYS A 524 23.50 3.20 -32.00
CA LYS A 524 24.58 3.30 -32.99
C LYS A 524 25.56 4.44 -32.72
N LYS A 525 25.11 5.71 -32.64
CA LYS A 525 26.04 6.85 -32.46
C LYS A 525 26.74 6.84 -31.09
N HIS A 526 26.08 6.32 -30.06
CA HIS A 526 26.62 6.25 -28.69
C HIS A 526 27.02 4.82 -28.28
N ASN A 527 27.30 3.95 -29.25
CA ASN A 527 27.82 2.57 -29.08
C ASN A 527 26.98 1.63 -28.17
N GLY A 528 25.74 1.98 -27.85
CA GLY A 528 24.86 1.15 -27.00
C GLY A 528 24.73 -0.29 -27.51
N MET A 529 24.66 -0.50 -28.84
CA MET A 529 24.60 -1.84 -29.42
C MET A 529 25.87 -2.66 -29.18
N GLN A 530 27.06 -2.05 -29.26
CA GLN A 530 28.32 -2.72 -28.98
C GLN A 530 28.39 -3.20 -27.52
N LEU A 531 27.84 -2.42 -26.58
CA LEU A 531 27.72 -2.81 -25.17
C LEU A 531 26.76 -3.98 -24.95
N ILE A 532 25.64 -4.04 -25.69
CA ILE A 532 24.73 -5.21 -25.67
C ILE A 532 25.47 -6.45 -26.21
N PHE A 533 26.15 -6.36 -27.35
CA PHE A 533 26.89 -7.51 -27.90
C PHE A 533 28.06 -7.97 -27.03
N ARG A 534 28.73 -7.06 -26.30
CA ARG A 534 29.73 -7.42 -25.28
C ARG A 534 29.12 -8.31 -24.18
N LEU A 535 27.88 -8.04 -23.77
CA LEU A 535 27.14 -8.85 -22.78
C LEU A 535 26.53 -10.13 -23.36
N LEU A 536 26.24 -10.18 -24.66
CA LEU A 536 25.79 -11.42 -25.31
C LEU A 536 26.95 -12.41 -25.48
N ALA A 537 28.18 -11.91 -25.68
CA ALA A 537 29.39 -12.73 -25.76
C ALA A 537 29.81 -13.31 -24.38
N ASP A 538 29.76 -12.51 -23.32
CA ASP A 538 30.11 -12.95 -21.96
C ASP A 538 28.91 -13.62 -21.25
N SER A 539 28.87 -14.95 -21.26
CA SER A 539 27.85 -15.74 -20.56
C SER A 539 27.95 -15.69 -19.02
N SER A 540 29.07 -15.23 -18.47
CA SER A 540 29.29 -15.12 -17.02
C SER A 540 28.74 -13.82 -16.42
N HIS A 541 28.52 -12.79 -17.25
CA HIS A 541 28.11 -11.47 -16.79
C HIS A 541 26.73 -11.49 -16.11
N LYS A 542 26.61 -10.77 -14.98
CA LYS A 542 25.34 -10.55 -14.25
C LYS A 542 24.20 -9.98 -15.13
N LEU A 543 24.55 -9.40 -16.28
CA LEU A 543 23.64 -8.73 -17.22
C LEU A 543 23.40 -9.55 -18.51
N HIS A 544 24.07 -10.69 -18.72
CA HIS A 544 23.92 -11.53 -19.91
C HIS A 544 22.44 -11.87 -20.21
N LYS A 545 21.71 -12.29 -19.16
CA LYS A 545 20.26 -12.55 -19.21
C LYS A 545 19.45 -11.31 -19.62
N ARG A 546 19.82 -10.11 -19.14
CA ARG A 546 19.17 -8.84 -19.52
C ARG A 546 19.52 -8.44 -20.97
N ALA A 547 20.71 -8.78 -21.46
CA ALA A 547 21.11 -8.54 -22.85
C ALA A 547 20.35 -9.43 -23.85
N ILE A 548 20.16 -10.73 -23.55
CA ILE A 548 19.31 -11.62 -24.37
C ILE A 548 17.87 -11.07 -24.44
N TRP A 549 17.32 -10.62 -23.31
CA TRP A 549 15.98 -10.03 -23.31
C TRP A 549 15.93 -8.73 -24.13
N SER A 550 16.95 -7.88 -23.99
CA SER A 550 17.10 -6.63 -24.73
C SER A 550 17.16 -6.84 -26.25
N ILE A 551 17.90 -7.84 -26.72
CA ILE A 551 18.04 -8.11 -28.16
C ILE A 551 16.77 -8.73 -28.77
N CYS A 552 16.07 -9.60 -28.03
CA CYS A 552 14.75 -10.11 -28.43
C CYS A 552 13.68 -9.00 -28.43
N GLN A 553 13.72 -8.09 -27.44
CA GLN A 553 12.80 -6.95 -27.38
C GLN A 553 13.04 -5.97 -28.55
N LEU A 554 14.30 -5.72 -28.90
CA LEU A 554 14.68 -4.90 -30.05
C LEU A 554 14.17 -5.48 -31.37
N ALA A 555 14.39 -6.77 -31.60
CA ALA A 555 13.88 -7.46 -32.79
C ALA A 555 12.34 -7.47 -32.85
N LYS A 556 11.66 -7.65 -31.72
CA LYS A 556 10.20 -7.56 -31.61
C LYS A 556 9.68 -6.15 -31.89
N ALA A 557 10.42 -5.11 -31.55
CA ALA A 557 10.04 -3.73 -31.85
C ALA A 557 10.13 -3.40 -33.35
N PHE A 558 11.05 -4.03 -34.09
CA PHE A 558 11.20 -3.84 -35.55
C PHE A 558 10.32 -4.74 -36.40
N TYR A 559 10.09 -5.97 -35.97
CA TYR A 559 9.39 -7.00 -36.76
C TYR A 559 8.03 -7.34 -36.14
N SER A 560 7.28 -6.32 -35.74
CA SER A 560 5.98 -6.46 -35.07
C SER A 560 4.78 -6.60 -36.02
N ASP A 561 5.00 -6.75 -37.33
CA ASP A 561 3.95 -7.01 -38.31
C ASP A 561 3.47 -8.47 -38.25
N ASP A 562 2.15 -8.65 -38.12
CA ASP A 562 1.47 -9.94 -38.23
C ASP A 562 1.39 -10.38 -39.70
N SER A 563 2.53 -10.81 -40.27
CA SER A 563 2.63 -11.36 -41.64
C SER A 563 2.57 -12.90 -41.68
N ASP A 564 1.63 -13.51 -40.96
CA ASP A 564 1.31 -14.95 -41.12
C ASP A 564 0.36 -15.20 -42.32
N SER A 565 0.12 -14.18 -43.16
CA SER A 565 -0.78 -14.15 -44.32
C SER A 565 -0.24 -14.93 -45.55
N ILE A 566 0.01 -16.22 -45.40
CA ILE A 566 0.40 -17.14 -46.51
C ILE A 566 -0.53 -18.37 -46.59
N THR A 567 -1.33 -18.66 -45.55
CA THR A 567 -1.95 -19.98 -45.30
C THR A 567 -3.17 -20.35 -46.16
N ASP A 568 -3.86 -19.38 -46.76
CA ASP A 568 -5.24 -19.61 -47.25
C ASP A 568 -5.30 -20.04 -48.74
N THR A 569 -4.24 -19.77 -49.50
CA THR A 569 -4.16 -20.09 -50.93
C THR A 569 -3.49 -21.46 -51.20
N THR A 570 -2.48 -21.82 -50.40
CA THR A 570 -1.74 -23.08 -50.55
C THR A 570 -2.60 -24.29 -50.18
N THR A 571 -3.32 -24.21 -49.06
CA THR A 571 -4.20 -25.28 -48.54
C THR A 571 -5.21 -25.77 -49.58
N ASN A 572 -5.99 -24.85 -50.18
CA ASN A 572 -6.95 -25.17 -51.26
C ASN A 572 -6.26 -25.89 -52.44
N THR A 573 -5.10 -25.39 -52.88
CA THR A 573 -4.35 -25.96 -54.01
C THR A 573 -3.84 -27.38 -53.71
N ILE A 574 -3.36 -27.61 -52.48
CA ILE A 574 -2.84 -28.90 -52.03
C ILE A 574 -3.95 -29.96 -51.91
N GLU A 575 -5.16 -29.60 -51.48
CA GLU A 575 -6.30 -30.53 -51.44
C GLU A 575 -6.77 -30.95 -52.84
N ILE A 576 -6.83 -30.02 -53.79
CA ILE A 576 -7.19 -30.32 -55.20
C ILE A 576 -6.22 -31.37 -55.78
N TYR A 577 -4.91 -31.23 -55.56
CA TYR A 577 -3.92 -32.22 -56.03
C TYR A 577 -3.98 -33.55 -55.27
N ARG A 578 -4.26 -33.57 -53.96
CA ARG A 578 -4.48 -34.84 -53.23
C ARG A 578 -5.68 -35.61 -53.79
N ASN A 579 -6.75 -34.91 -54.17
CA ASN A 579 -7.98 -35.49 -54.71
C ASN A 579 -7.82 -36.02 -56.16
N MET A 580 -6.74 -35.62 -56.86
CA MET A 580 -6.35 -36.19 -58.16
C MET A 580 -5.44 -37.44 -58.05
N LYS A 581 -5.28 -38.05 -56.87
CA LYS A 581 -4.49 -39.28 -56.69
C LYS A 581 -4.93 -40.40 -57.65
N PRO A 582 -4.08 -40.85 -58.59
CA PRO A 582 -4.40 -42.00 -59.44
C PRO A 582 -4.52 -43.28 -58.60
N SER A 583 -5.41 -44.20 -58.99
CA SER A 583 -5.56 -45.52 -58.37
C SER A 583 -4.43 -46.47 -58.80
N ILE A 584 -3.21 -46.21 -58.33
CA ILE A 584 -1.99 -46.96 -58.63
C ILE A 584 -2.12 -48.41 -58.15
N LYS A 585 -2.56 -49.30 -59.05
CA LYS A 585 -2.50 -50.76 -58.86
C LYS A 585 -1.04 -51.24 -58.87
N LEU A 586 -0.78 -52.36 -58.19
CA LEU A 586 0.54 -52.92 -57.86
C LEU A 586 1.62 -52.64 -58.92
N SER A 587 2.48 -51.66 -58.66
CA SER A 587 3.61 -51.32 -59.53
C SER A 587 4.93 -51.89 -59.00
N SER A 588 5.95 -51.93 -59.85
CA SER A 588 7.26 -52.47 -59.50
C SER A 588 7.94 -51.65 -58.41
N ILE A 589 8.36 -52.32 -57.34
CA ILE A 589 9.20 -51.70 -56.30
C ILE A 589 10.61 -51.57 -56.85
N VAL A 590 11.12 -50.33 -56.87
CA VAL A 590 12.53 -50.03 -57.12
C VAL A 590 13.25 -49.92 -55.78
N ILE A 591 14.46 -50.45 -55.72
CA ILE A 591 15.35 -50.36 -54.57
C ILE A 591 16.43 -49.32 -54.91
N LEU A 592 16.39 -48.21 -54.17
CA LEU A 592 17.39 -47.15 -54.25
C LEU A 592 18.49 -47.46 -53.22
N GLU A 593 19.69 -47.72 -53.71
CA GLU A 593 20.92 -47.95 -52.93
C GLU A 593 21.67 -46.63 -52.81
N LEU A 594 22.18 -46.33 -51.62
CA LEU A 594 22.88 -45.10 -51.29
C LEU A 594 24.37 -45.39 -51.00
N ASP A 595 25.21 -44.35 -50.99
CA ASP A 595 26.66 -44.50 -50.81
C ASP A 595 27.06 -45.08 -49.43
N ASP A 596 26.17 -45.01 -48.44
CA ASP A 596 26.31 -45.69 -47.13
C ASP A 596 25.99 -47.19 -47.19
N GLY A 597 25.81 -47.74 -48.40
CA GLY A 597 25.38 -49.12 -48.66
C GLY A 597 23.92 -49.38 -48.30
N THR A 598 23.16 -48.37 -47.88
CA THR A 598 21.80 -48.59 -47.41
C THR A 598 20.76 -48.51 -48.52
N THR A 599 19.69 -49.29 -48.34
CA THR A 599 18.59 -49.35 -49.31
C THR A 599 17.31 -48.65 -48.82
N VAL A 600 16.59 -48.05 -49.76
CA VAL A 600 15.25 -47.47 -49.62
C VAL A 600 14.36 -48.05 -50.72
N LYS A 601 13.16 -48.52 -50.36
CA LYS A 601 12.17 -49.06 -51.32
C LYS A 601 11.21 -47.95 -51.74
N ALA A 602 10.95 -47.82 -53.05
CA ALA A 602 10.05 -46.83 -53.62
C ALA A 602 9.11 -47.46 -54.66
N CYS A 603 7.92 -46.87 -54.83
CA CYS A 603 7.00 -47.20 -55.92
C CYS A 603 7.51 -46.55 -57.21
N ARG A 604 7.81 -47.34 -58.25
CA ARG A 604 8.38 -46.82 -59.50
C ARG A 604 7.46 -45.79 -60.16
N GLN A 605 6.19 -46.14 -60.35
CA GLN A 605 5.21 -45.25 -60.98
C GLN A 605 5.01 -43.95 -60.21
N THR A 606 5.02 -43.97 -58.87
CA THR A 606 4.90 -42.74 -58.07
C THR A 606 6.11 -41.82 -58.24
N LEU A 607 7.33 -42.35 -58.34
CA LEU A 607 8.52 -41.55 -58.61
C LEU A 607 8.50 -40.95 -60.02
N CYS A 608 8.18 -41.76 -61.04
CA CYS A 608 8.10 -41.27 -62.42
C CYS A 608 7.00 -40.22 -62.62
N HIS A 609 5.85 -40.39 -61.97
CA HIS A 609 4.72 -39.47 -62.09
C HIS A 609 5.02 -38.08 -61.51
N TYR A 610 5.72 -38.01 -60.37
CA TYR A 610 6.02 -36.74 -59.71
C TYR A 610 7.35 -36.10 -60.15
N SER A 611 8.27 -36.84 -60.78
CA SER A 611 9.59 -36.32 -61.17
C SER A 611 9.96 -36.70 -62.61
N PRO A 612 10.23 -35.70 -63.48
CA PRO A 612 10.71 -35.96 -64.84
C PRO A 612 12.13 -36.56 -64.83
N VAL A 613 12.93 -36.29 -63.79
CA VAL A 613 14.25 -36.91 -63.60
C VAL A 613 14.12 -38.41 -63.36
N PHE A 614 13.19 -38.81 -62.50
CA PHE A 614 12.91 -40.23 -62.26
C PHE A 614 12.25 -40.90 -63.47
N SER A 615 11.29 -40.27 -64.16
CA SER A 615 10.72 -40.83 -65.40
C SER A 615 11.79 -41.00 -66.49
N ALA A 616 12.63 -40.00 -66.75
CA ALA A 616 13.72 -40.12 -67.71
C ALA A 616 14.69 -41.27 -67.36
N MET A 617 15.10 -41.39 -66.09
CA MET A 617 16.02 -42.45 -65.64
C MET A 617 15.39 -43.86 -65.63
N LEU A 618 14.09 -43.98 -65.35
CA LEU A 618 13.40 -45.25 -65.14
C LEU A 618 12.63 -45.74 -66.37
N GLU A 619 12.09 -44.86 -67.18
CA GLU A 619 11.22 -45.17 -68.32
C GLU A 619 11.89 -44.85 -69.66
N GLY A 620 12.93 -43.99 -69.65
CA GLY A 620 13.80 -43.73 -70.80
C GLY A 620 14.89 -44.79 -71.03
N HIS A 621 15.69 -44.58 -72.08
CA HIS A 621 16.69 -45.54 -72.58
C HIS A 621 18.02 -45.58 -71.78
N PHE A 622 18.02 -45.13 -70.52
CA PHE A 622 19.20 -45.18 -69.65
C PHE A 622 19.48 -46.60 -69.14
N ARG A 623 20.68 -46.86 -68.61
CA ARG A 623 21.08 -48.19 -68.10
C ARG A 623 20.30 -48.60 -66.83
N GLU A 624 19.58 -47.65 -66.24
CA GLU A 624 18.89 -47.73 -64.96
C GLU A 624 17.45 -48.24 -65.12
N SER A 625 16.83 -48.05 -66.29
CA SER A 625 15.46 -48.49 -66.55
C SER A 625 15.30 -50.01 -66.40
N ASN A 626 16.21 -50.80 -66.98
CA ASN A 626 16.18 -52.27 -66.87
C ASN A 626 16.66 -52.81 -65.51
N LYS A 627 16.96 -51.96 -64.52
CA LYS A 627 17.40 -52.37 -63.17
C LYS A 627 16.27 -52.25 -62.14
N ARG A 628 16.30 -53.15 -61.16
CA ARG A 628 15.53 -53.03 -59.90
C ARG A 628 16.31 -52.39 -58.76
N LEU A 629 17.64 -52.31 -58.90
CA LEU A 629 18.58 -51.70 -57.94
C LEU A 629 19.28 -50.52 -58.63
N ILE A 630 19.18 -49.32 -58.06
CA ILE A 630 19.72 -48.08 -58.63
C ILE A 630 20.53 -47.37 -57.55
N ARG A 631 21.76 -46.97 -57.88
CA ARG A 631 22.67 -46.28 -56.97
C ARG A 631 22.51 -44.76 -57.11
N LEU A 632 22.06 -44.11 -56.04
CA LEU A 632 21.94 -42.65 -55.95
C LEU A 632 23.04 -42.12 -55.03
N ARG A 633 23.83 -41.17 -55.55
CA ARG A 633 25.01 -40.62 -54.86
C ARG A 633 24.68 -39.36 -54.08
N ASN A 634 25.46 -39.09 -53.03
CA ASN A 634 25.42 -37.90 -52.18
C ASN A 634 24.09 -37.64 -51.46
N MET A 635 23.29 -38.67 -51.14
CA MET A 635 21.96 -38.49 -50.54
C MET A 635 21.76 -39.16 -49.18
N SER A 636 21.06 -38.45 -48.30
CA SER A 636 20.65 -38.93 -46.97
C SER A 636 19.49 -39.93 -47.05
N ARG A 637 19.66 -41.07 -46.37
CA ARG A 637 18.62 -42.10 -46.19
C ARG A 637 17.33 -41.56 -45.58
N ASN A 638 17.45 -40.59 -44.68
CA ASN A 638 16.31 -40.01 -43.96
C ASN A 638 15.59 -38.96 -44.82
N ALA A 639 16.33 -38.14 -45.57
CA ALA A 639 15.79 -37.22 -46.55
C ALA A 639 14.97 -37.96 -47.63
N LEU A 640 15.58 -38.97 -48.28
CA LEU A 640 14.93 -39.73 -49.34
C LEU A 640 13.67 -40.45 -48.84
N LYS A 641 13.71 -41.03 -47.64
CA LYS A 641 12.51 -41.60 -46.99
C LYS A 641 11.45 -40.56 -46.64
N THR A 642 11.83 -39.32 -46.37
CA THR A 642 10.90 -38.23 -46.03
C THR A 642 10.21 -37.71 -47.29
N LEU A 643 10.94 -37.56 -48.40
CA LEU A 643 10.38 -37.22 -49.72
C LEU A 643 9.44 -38.32 -50.27
N ILE A 644 9.83 -39.59 -50.16
CA ILE A 644 8.98 -40.73 -50.55
C ILE A 644 7.74 -40.85 -49.66
N LEU A 645 7.80 -40.45 -48.38
CA LEU A 645 6.61 -40.34 -47.55
C LEU A 645 5.73 -39.18 -48.00
N ALA A 646 6.28 -37.97 -48.22
CA ALA A 646 5.50 -36.79 -48.60
C ALA A 646 4.69 -36.95 -49.90
N THR A 647 5.18 -37.72 -50.87
CA THR A 647 4.45 -38.07 -52.11
C THR A 647 3.28 -39.05 -51.91
N ASN A 648 3.12 -39.66 -50.74
CA ASN A 648 2.16 -40.73 -50.48
C ASN A 648 1.26 -40.48 -49.25
N ASP A 649 1.82 -39.95 -48.16
CA ASP A 649 1.37 -40.15 -46.78
C ASP A 649 1.88 -39.01 -45.85
N ASP A 650 0.95 -38.33 -45.19
CA ASP A 650 1.20 -37.18 -44.29
C ASP A 650 2.13 -37.50 -43.08
N ARG A 651 2.45 -38.78 -42.79
CA ARG A 651 3.43 -39.18 -41.75
C ARG A 651 4.83 -38.59 -41.94
N PHE A 652 5.17 -38.00 -43.09
CA PHE A 652 6.42 -37.24 -43.26
C PHE A 652 6.56 -36.10 -42.24
N LYS A 653 5.45 -35.47 -41.82
CA LYS A 653 5.41 -34.36 -40.84
C LYS A 653 6.06 -34.70 -39.49
N ASN A 654 6.11 -35.99 -39.13
CA ASN A 654 6.70 -36.47 -37.88
C ASN A 654 8.24 -36.65 -37.94
N ARG A 655 8.88 -36.41 -39.09
CA ARG A 655 10.35 -36.55 -39.26
C ARG A 655 11.13 -35.41 -38.59
N SER A 656 12.45 -35.58 -38.44
CA SER A 656 13.30 -34.53 -37.86
C SER A 656 13.36 -33.30 -38.77
N ILE A 657 13.69 -32.13 -38.23
CA ILE A 657 13.73 -30.89 -39.03
C ILE A 657 14.81 -30.95 -40.12
N GLU A 658 15.94 -31.60 -39.85
CA GLU A 658 16.98 -31.85 -40.86
C GLU A 658 16.45 -32.79 -41.95
N SER A 659 15.70 -33.84 -41.59
CA SER A 659 15.12 -34.78 -42.56
C SER A 659 14.08 -34.14 -43.48
N LEU A 660 13.38 -33.10 -43.01
CA LEU A 660 12.43 -32.30 -43.78
C LEU A 660 13.15 -31.31 -44.70
N LEU A 661 14.14 -30.58 -44.17
CA LEU A 661 14.93 -29.60 -44.93
C LEU A 661 15.81 -30.28 -46.00
N GLU A 662 16.43 -31.41 -45.71
CA GLU A 662 17.10 -32.25 -46.72
C GLU A 662 16.09 -32.77 -47.77
N ALA A 663 14.84 -33.04 -47.40
CA ALA A 663 13.81 -33.45 -48.35
C ALA A 663 13.31 -32.30 -49.24
N VAL A 664 13.37 -31.03 -48.79
CA VAL A 664 13.16 -29.85 -49.66
C VAL A 664 14.25 -29.80 -50.74
N LEU A 665 15.53 -29.92 -50.35
CA LEU A 665 16.64 -29.94 -51.32
C LEU A 665 16.55 -31.11 -52.30
N LEU A 666 16.12 -32.30 -51.83
CA LEU A 666 15.89 -33.43 -52.74
C LEU A 666 14.67 -33.26 -53.63
N ALA A 667 13.62 -32.56 -53.18
CA ALA A 667 12.45 -32.26 -54.01
C ALA A 667 12.84 -31.36 -55.19
N ASP A 668 13.60 -30.30 -54.93
CA ASP A 668 14.17 -29.41 -55.94
C ASP A 668 15.14 -30.15 -56.88
N TYR A 669 16.12 -30.89 -56.33
CA TYR A 669 17.10 -31.65 -57.12
C TYR A 669 16.48 -32.68 -58.08
N PHE A 670 15.35 -33.30 -57.71
CA PHE A 670 14.62 -34.23 -58.56
C PHE A 670 13.53 -33.57 -59.42
N LEU A 671 13.40 -32.24 -59.41
CA LEU A 671 12.36 -31.49 -60.12
C LEU A 671 10.95 -32.01 -59.79
N MET A 672 10.70 -32.25 -58.50
CA MET A 672 9.36 -32.55 -57.97
C MET A 672 8.45 -31.32 -58.09
N PRO A 673 7.11 -31.48 -58.04
CA PRO A 673 6.20 -30.36 -58.32
C PRO A 673 6.24 -29.31 -57.22
N ASN A 674 6.08 -28.03 -57.58
CA ASN A 674 6.16 -26.89 -56.66
C ASN A 674 5.31 -27.07 -55.39
N PHE A 675 4.09 -27.60 -55.49
CA PHE A 675 3.22 -27.83 -54.34
C PHE A 675 3.85 -28.74 -53.27
N LEU A 676 4.73 -29.67 -53.66
CA LEU A 676 5.43 -30.57 -52.75
C LEU A 676 6.63 -29.87 -52.09
N ILE A 677 7.34 -29.02 -52.83
CA ILE A 677 8.43 -28.18 -52.33
C ILE A 677 7.86 -27.16 -51.32
N GLU A 678 6.76 -26.51 -51.67
CA GLU A 678 5.99 -25.61 -50.80
C GLU A 678 5.50 -26.33 -49.54
N LEU A 679 4.81 -27.47 -49.67
CA LEU A 679 4.32 -28.27 -48.53
C LEU A 679 5.45 -28.73 -47.59
N LEU A 680 6.59 -29.15 -48.12
CA LEU A 680 7.77 -29.52 -47.32
C LEU A 680 8.41 -28.30 -46.64
N THR A 681 8.44 -27.15 -47.31
CA THR A 681 8.96 -25.89 -46.77
C THR A 681 8.07 -25.34 -45.66
N GLU A 682 6.75 -25.28 -45.89
CA GLU A 682 5.75 -24.87 -44.91
C GLU A 682 5.77 -25.79 -43.69
N THR A 683 5.82 -27.12 -43.89
CA THR A 683 5.97 -28.10 -42.81
C THR A 683 7.28 -27.91 -42.03
N SER A 684 8.36 -27.48 -42.69
CA SER A 684 9.64 -27.20 -42.02
C SER A 684 9.59 -25.91 -41.20
N ILE A 685 8.96 -24.85 -41.72
CA ILE A 685 8.77 -23.57 -41.03
C ILE A 685 7.83 -23.74 -39.82
N ASN A 686 6.71 -24.44 -39.99
CA ASN A 686 5.75 -24.75 -38.92
C ASN A 686 6.34 -25.68 -37.84
N LYS A 687 7.52 -26.25 -38.06
CA LYS A 687 8.27 -27.06 -37.09
C LYS A 687 9.34 -26.27 -36.33
N LEU A 688 9.51 -24.98 -36.60
CA LEU A 688 10.43 -24.10 -35.87
C LEU A 688 9.86 -23.75 -34.48
N ASN A 689 10.58 -24.17 -33.45
CA ASN A 689 10.25 -23.97 -32.04
C ASN A 689 11.55 -23.90 -31.20
N HIS A 690 11.42 -23.76 -29.89
CA HIS A 690 12.55 -23.58 -28.97
C HIS A 690 13.60 -24.73 -28.98
N GLU A 691 13.24 -25.93 -29.43
CA GLU A 691 14.18 -27.08 -29.56
C GLU A 691 14.78 -27.20 -30.97
N THR A 692 14.12 -26.63 -31.99
CA THR A 692 14.45 -26.85 -33.40
C THR A 692 15.10 -25.65 -34.09
N PHE A 693 14.98 -24.42 -33.57
CA PHE A 693 15.64 -23.23 -34.12
C PHE A 693 17.16 -23.42 -34.31
N TYR A 694 17.84 -23.88 -33.26
CA TYR A 694 19.28 -24.16 -33.29
C TYR A 694 19.65 -25.20 -34.37
N ARG A 695 18.85 -26.29 -34.45
CA ARG A 695 19.08 -27.40 -35.39
C ARG A 695 18.87 -26.97 -36.84
N ALA A 696 17.83 -26.19 -37.11
CA ALA A 696 17.56 -25.61 -38.42
C ALA A 696 18.65 -24.63 -38.87
N TRP A 697 19.14 -23.78 -37.96
CA TRP A 697 20.24 -22.85 -38.22
C TRP A 697 21.55 -23.58 -38.53
N CYS A 698 21.92 -24.58 -37.73
CA CYS A 698 23.10 -25.42 -38.00
C CYS A 698 23.00 -26.20 -39.31
N TRP A 699 21.80 -26.68 -39.67
CA TRP A 699 21.55 -27.29 -40.98
C TRP A 699 21.72 -26.27 -42.11
N ALA A 700 21.16 -25.06 -41.98
CA ALA A 700 21.24 -24.01 -42.99
C ALA A 700 22.68 -23.54 -43.21
N ARG A 701 23.46 -23.40 -42.12
CA ARG A 701 24.90 -23.11 -42.13
C ARG A 701 25.70 -24.20 -42.88
N LYS A 702 25.36 -25.49 -42.69
CA LYS A 702 26.03 -26.61 -43.37
C LYS A 702 25.80 -26.63 -44.89
N HIS A 703 24.65 -26.16 -45.35
CA HIS A 703 24.25 -26.16 -46.77
C HIS A 703 24.33 -24.78 -47.45
N SER A 704 24.97 -23.79 -46.81
CA SER A 704 25.10 -22.41 -47.30
C SER A 704 23.76 -21.69 -47.60
N CYS A 705 22.66 -22.11 -46.96
CA CYS A 705 21.33 -21.53 -47.15
C CYS A 705 21.18 -20.20 -46.38
N HIS A 706 21.89 -19.16 -46.81
CA HIS A 706 22.02 -17.89 -46.07
C HIS A 706 20.69 -17.23 -45.69
N GLU A 707 19.70 -17.22 -46.60
CA GLU A 707 18.38 -16.63 -46.35
C GLU A 707 17.61 -17.39 -45.25
N PHE A 708 17.51 -18.71 -45.37
CA PHE A 708 16.84 -19.55 -44.38
C PHE A 708 17.56 -19.53 -43.02
N ARG A 709 18.89 -19.41 -43.02
CA ARG A 709 19.71 -19.22 -41.81
C ARG A 709 19.32 -17.92 -41.08
N SER A 710 19.29 -16.79 -41.80
CA SER A 710 18.85 -15.49 -41.24
C SER A 710 17.37 -15.50 -40.83
N PHE A 711 16.51 -16.22 -41.56
CA PHE A 711 15.10 -16.43 -41.19
C PHE A 711 14.96 -17.19 -39.85
N CYS A 712 15.78 -18.23 -39.63
CA CYS A 712 15.80 -18.95 -38.34
C CYS A 712 16.16 -18.02 -37.18
N VAL A 713 17.18 -17.16 -37.35
CA VAL A 713 17.56 -16.15 -36.33
C VAL A 713 16.43 -15.14 -36.12
N LYS A 714 15.82 -14.62 -37.20
CA LYS A 714 14.72 -13.65 -37.13
C LYS A 714 13.50 -14.24 -36.40
N LYS A 715 12.99 -15.41 -36.78
CA LYS A 715 11.85 -16.06 -36.09
C LYS A 715 12.22 -16.49 -34.66
N PHE A 716 13.46 -16.87 -34.36
CA PHE A 716 13.90 -17.11 -32.96
C PHE A 716 13.72 -15.85 -32.10
N LEU A 717 14.20 -14.69 -32.58
CA LEU A 717 14.14 -13.43 -31.84
C LEU A 717 12.70 -12.90 -31.67
N THR A 718 11.82 -13.09 -32.67
CA THR A 718 10.45 -12.55 -32.66
C THR A 718 9.39 -13.47 -32.03
N THR A 719 9.60 -14.78 -31.99
CA THR A 719 8.58 -15.73 -31.50
C THR A 719 8.20 -15.48 -30.02
N LYS A 720 6.93 -15.73 -29.70
CA LYS A 720 6.38 -15.71 -28.34
C LYS A 720 6.75 -17.03 -27.63
N MET A 721 7.87 -17.01 -26.89
CA MET A 721 8.35 -18.12 -26.05
C MET A 721 8.40 -17.68 -24.58
N SER A 722 8.37 -18.62 -23.64
CA SER A 722 8.68 -18.33 -22.24
C SER A 722 10.15 -17.90 -22.07
N TRP A 723 10.44 -17.25 -20.95
CA TRP A 723 11.80 -16.82 -20.63
C TRP A 723 12.77 -18.01 -20.45
N SER A 724 12.28 -19.11 -19.87
CA SER A 724 13.01 -20.37 -19.74
C SER A 724 13.38 -21.02 -21.07
N GLU A 725 12.46 -21.00 -22.05
CA GLU A 725 12.72 -21.52 -23.39
C GLU A 725 13.72 -20.63 -24.15
N THR A 726 13.49 -19.31 -24.14
CA THR A 726 14.38 -18.33 -24.79
C THR A 726 15.82 -18.44 -24.30
N MET A 727 16.02 -18.60 -22.98
CA MET A 727 17.34 -18.80 -22.38
C MET A 727 17.97 -20.13 -22.76
N ARG A 728 17.19 -21.21 -22.89
CA ARG A 728 17.68 -22.53 -23.33
C ARG A 728 18.15 -22.48 -24.78
N THR A 729 17.30 -22.03 -25.70
CA THR A 729 17.63 -21.95 -27.13
C THR A 729 18.86 -21.08 -27.38
N PHE A 730 19.00 -19.95 -26.66
CA PHE A 730 20.22 -19.11 -26.75
C PHE A 730 21.47 -19.83 -26.23
N HIS A 731 21.34 -20.66 -25.18
CA HIS A 731 22.44 -21.48 -24.69
C HIS A 731 22.84 -22.59 -25.69
N ASP A 732 21.87 -23.20 -26.39
CA ASP A 732 22.14 -24.19 -27.43
C ASP A 732 23.05 -23.60 -28.53
N PHE A 733 22.75 -22.38 -29.01
CA PHE A 733 23.63 -21.62 -29.89
C PHE A 733 25.02 -21.34 -29.27
N TYR A 734 25.08 -20.97 -27.98
CA TYR A 734 26.34 -20.70 -27.26
C TYR A 734 27.28 -21.92 -27.20
N THR A 735 26.74 -23.15 -27.09
CA THR A 735 27.58 -24.37 -27.04
C THR A 735 28.33 -24.69 -28.34
N THR A 736 28.12 -23.91 -29.41
CA THR A 736 28.66 -24.19 -30.74
C THR A 736 29.92 -23.39 -31.03
N ASN A 737 30.92 -24.01 -31.66
CA ASN A 737 32.14 -23.35 -32.19
C ASN A 737 31.87 -22.20 -33.20
N ALA A 738 30.60 -21.95 -33.55
CA ALA A 738 30.12 -20.94 -34.48
C ALA A 738 29.30 -19.82 -33.79
N PHE A 739 29.29 -19.74 -32.45
CA PHE A 739 28.51 -18.72 -31.73
C PHE A 739 28.85 -17.27 -32.15
N ASN A 740 30.09 -16.99 -32.52
CA ASN A 740 30.49 -15.69 -33.07
C ASN A 740 29.85 -15.39 -34.44
N GLU A 741 29.55 -16.39 -35.26
CA GLU A 741 28.81 -16.22 -36.51
C GLU A 741 27.34 -15.89 -36.22
N PHE A 742 26.72 -16.63 -35.30
CA PHE A 742 25.36 -16.36 -34.82
C PHE A 742 25.21 -14.95 -34.23
N LEU A 743 26.17 -14.48 -33.41
CA LEU A 743 26.18 -13.10 -32.92
C LEU A 743 26.37 -12.06 -34.03
N CYS A 744 27.19 -12.35 -35.05
CA CYS A 744 27.28 -11.48 -36.23
C CYS A 744 25.94 -11.44 -36.98
N GLU A 745 25.29 -12.57 -37.22
CA GLU A 745 23.99 -12.63 -37.90
C GLU A 745 22.90 -11.84 -37.14
N ILE A 746 22.81 -11.97 -35.80
CA ILE A 746 21.89 -11.15 -35.00
C ILE A 746 22.23 -9.66 -35.13
N ARG A 747 23.51 -9.29 -35.07
CA ARG A 747 23.97 -7.90 -35.22
C ARG A 747 23.58 -7.35 -36.58
N ASP A 748 23.81 -8.11 -37.63
CA ASP A 748 23.66 -7.64 -39.01
C ASP A 748 22.17 -7.50 -39.35
N ILE A 749 21.32 -8.48 -38.98
CA ILE A 749 19.84 -8.40 -39.08
C ILE A 749 19.29 -7.14 -38.38
N ILE A 750 19.76 -6.86 -37.16
CA ILE A 750 19.30 -5.71 -36.37
C ILE A 750 19.89 -4.38 -36.89
N THR A 751 21.08 -4.43 -37.48
CA THR A 751 21.77 -3.27 -38.05
C THR A 751 21.12 -2.83 -39.36
N ASP A 752 20.73 -3.76 -40.23
CA ASP A 752 20.02 -3.48 -41.48
C ASP A 752 18.66 -2.80 -41.23
N GLU A 753 17.90 -3.27 -40.24
CA GLU A 753 16.63 -2.64 -39.88
C GLU A 753 16.82 -1.31 -39.12
N LEU A 754 17.96 -1.10 -38.44
CA LEU A 754 18.40 0.21 -37.96
C LEU A 754 18.91 1.16 -39.07
N TYR A 755 19.10 0.67 -40.30
CA TYR A 755 19.51 1.48 -41.46
C TYR A 755 18.33 1.87 -42.36
N ARG A 756 17.32 1.01 -42.49
CA ARG A 756 16.12 1.19 -43.33
C ARG A 756 15.24 2.40 -42.96
N TRP A 757 15.40 2.94 -41.74
CA TRP A 757 14.62 4.04 -41.18
C TRP A 757 15.52 5.12 -40.54
#